data_AF-A0A4R4QDQ2-F1
#
_entry.id   AF-A0A4R4QDQ2-F1
#
_cell.length_a   1.000
_cell.length_b   1.000
_cell.length_c   1.000
_cell.angle_alpha   90.00
_cell.angle_beta   90.00
_cell.angle_gamma   90.00
#
_symmetry.space_group_name_H-M   'P 1'
#
loop_
_entity.id
_entity.type
_entity.pdbx_description
1 polymer ?
#
loop_
_entity_poly.entity_id
_entity_poly.type
_entity_poly.pdbx_seq_one_letter_code
_entity_poly.pdbx_strand_id
1 'polypeptide(L)'
;MAMFRRLRTTWADRVTRGGADRSADSGQATTVPAARAAEETVVAAPASLDPAAVPRCFGPVPNFARSPLPIREPDGRVLPGTGLRKFVDALPGPGPLRRTELGGYLPVAVPDTITYPGCDYYEIGLQQYAQRLHRDLPATRLRGYRQLNLGTDRSGHNTVAPPGRPWHLGPLIRARRGRPVRVKFINQLPTGRAGELFLPVDETVEGAAVGPLDGPAPYPQNRAVLHLAGAQTGWISAGNPLQWVTPAGEITPYPTGVGLRHVPDMPPPGVGATTLYYPNEQSGRLMWFHDNTLGLSRLTVYSGQLALYLLTDPVEEQLVADGVLPDDELPLVIQDKTFVPDDTQLAAEDPTWDRDRWGARGSLWFPHVYQPRQNPYRADGISPTGRWDYGPWSRTGDDDSDLDRDAAGTRSGPVPNPHHDPVTAAEEPPLTPGVPHPSAVPEAFGDTPLVNGVAYPYLEVEPRAYRFRILNACLDRGLNLQLYRAASDAPMWDDEGDLLDADAGEVPMVPAARAPGRPVDWPADGRDGGVPDPRAAGPELIQIGNDGGLLPAPVVIRNRPIGYRYDRRDPTVLNVDGHALLLAPGERADVVVDFSTVPPGSTLILYNDCPAPLPGFDPRYDCLLYTTDAADELTRVDLGG
;
A
#
# COMPACT_ATOMS: atom_id res chain seq x y z
N MET A 1 -5.33 -9.60 47.13
CA MET A 1 -6.00 -10.92 47.19
C MET A 1 -7.45 -10.84 47.73
N ALA A 2 -8.25 -9.88 47.26
CA ALA A 2 -9.70 -9.81 47.52
C ALA A 2 -10.48 -9.25 46.31
N MET A 3 -9.95 -9.47 45.10
CA MET A 3 -10.48 -8.94 43.83
C MET A 3 -10.48 -10.05 42.74
N PHE A 4 -10.71 -11.30 43.14
CA PHE A 4 -10.76 -12.47 42.23
C PHE A 4 -11.89 -13.45 42.61
N ARG A 5 -13.06 -12.94 43.02
CA ARG A 5 -14.21 -13.77 43.44
C ARG A 5 -15.58 -13.33 42.93
N ARG A 6 -15.67 -12.54 41.85
CA ARG A 6 -16.97 -12.08 41.30
C ARG A 6 -17.15 -12.26 39.78
N LEU A 7 -16.62 -13.33 39.21
CA LEU A 7 -17.02 -13.81 37.88
C LEU A 7 -17.23 -15.33 37.92
N ARG A 8 -18.41 -15.72 38.39
CA ARG A 8 -18.99 -17.06 38.15
C ARG A 8 -20.37 -16.84 37.56
N THR A 9 -20.49 -16.99 36.26
CA THR A 9 -21.77 -17.16 35.57
C THR A 9 -21.94 -18.62 35.17
N THR A 10 -23.17 -19.09 35.34
CA THR A 10 -23.69 -20.45 35.30
C THR A 10 -23.68 -21.04 33.88
N TRP A 11 -22.76 -21.97 33.63
CA TRP A 11 -22.76 -22.85 32.44
C TRP A 11 -22.98 -24.34 32.81
N ALA A 12 -23.43 -24.60 34.04
CA ALA A 12 -23.72 -25.93 34.53
C ALA A 12 -25.23 -26.10 34.68
N ASP A 13 -25.92 -26.42 33.58
CA ASP A 13 -27.22 -27.13 33.56
C ASP A 13 -27.61 -27.49 32.12
N ARG A 14 -26.76 -28.26 31.42
CA ARG A 14 -27.21 -29.07 30.28
C ARG A 14 -27.10 -30.54 30.64
N VAL A 15 -28.28 -31.18 30.65
CA VAL A 15 -28.50 -32.59 30.87
C VAL A 15 -27.72 -33.42 29.84
N THR A 16 -26.81 -34.26 30.32
CA THR A 16 -26.10 -35.26 29.54
C THR A 16 -27.02 -36.45 29.24
N ARG A 17 -27.22 -36.77 27.95
CA ARG A 17 -27.68 -38.11 27.53
C ARG A 17 -26.43 -38.97 27.30
N GLY A 18 -26.35 -40.08 28.02
CA GLY A 18 -25.20 -40.98 28.03
C GLY A 18 -25.29 -42.17 27.06
N GLY A 19 -24.12 -42.85 26.93
CA GLY A 19 -23.90 -44.20 26.37
C GLY A 19 -23.64 -44.21 24.85
N ALA A 20 -22.63 -44.88 24.28
CA ALA A 20 -21.69 -45.88 24.79
C ALA A 20 -20.47 -46.01 23.84
N ASP A 21 -19.42 -46.67 24.35
CA ASP A 21 -18.14 -47.07 23.74
C ASP A 21 -18.10 -47.38 22.23
N ARG A 22 -16.97 -47.01 21.60
CA ARG A 22 -16.11 -47.95 20.85
C ARG A 22 -14.72 -47.38 20.54
N SER A 23 -13.75 -48.27 20.69
CA SER A 23 -12.29 -48.18 20.55
C SER A 23 -11.77 -47.98 19.12
N ALA A 24 -10.58 -47.37 19.04
CA ALA A 24 -9.47 -47.54 18.09
C ALA A 24 -9.76 -48.07 16.67
N ASP A 25 -9.43 -47.26 15.65
CA ASP A 25 -8.53 -47.57 14.50
C ASP A 25 -8.85 -46.66 13.29
N SER A 26 -7.81 -46.01 12.76
CA SER A 26 -7.59 -45.56 11.36
C SER A 26 -6.89 -44.20 11.24
N GLY A 27 -5.72 -44.22 10.60
CA GLY A 27 -4.94 -43.05 10.21
C GLY A 27 -5.56 -42.30 9.04
N GLN A 28 -6.48 -41.39 9.32
CA GLN A 28 -6.96 -40.42 8.35
C GLN A 28 -6.21 -39.09 8.54
N ALA A 29 -5.47 -38.69 7.50
CA ALA A 29 -5.03 -37.32 7.34
C ALA A 29 -6.25 -36.40 7.45
N THR A 30 -6.20 -35.46 8.38
CA THR A 30 -7.20 -34.41 8.54
C THR A 30 -7.26 -33.59 7.26
N THR A 31 -8.26 -33.85 6.43
CA THR A 31 -8.60 -33.05 5.26
C THR A 31 -9.16 -31.71 5.73
N VAL A 32 -8.55 -30.63 5.25
CA VAL A 32 -9.12 -29.28 5.25
C VAL A 32 -10.49 -29.36 4.56
N PRO A 33 -11.55 -28.67 5.06
CA PRO A 33 -12.79 -28.57 4.30
C PRO A 33 -12.47 -27.88 2.97
N ALA A 34 -12.70 -28.57 1.85
CA ALA A 34 -12.59 -27.96 0.54
C ALA A 34 -13.53 -26.74 0.46
N ALA A 35 -13.06 -25.65 -0.13
CA ALA A 35 -13.95 -24.63 -0.66
C ALA A 35 -14.90 -25.33 -1.64
N ARG A 36 -16.21 -25.22 -1.39
CA ARG A 36 -17.23 -25.78 -2.26
C ARG A 36 -17.27 -24.97 -3.57
N ALA A 37 -17.61 -25.71 -4.63
CA ALA A 37 -17.72 -25.28 -6.01
C ALA A 37 -18.41 -23.93 -6.22
N ALA A 38 -18.03 -23.26 -7.32
CA ALA A 38 -18.62 -22.03 -7.82
C ALA A 38 -20.15 -22.14 -7.92
N GLU A 39 -20.86 -21.25 -7.23
CA GLU A 39 -22.28 -21.00 -7.45
C GLU A 39 -22.47 -20.33 -8.81
N GLU A 40 -23.50 -20.75 -9.56
CA GLU A 40 -23.86 -20.22 -10.87
C GLU A 40 -24.03 -18.69 -10.83
N THR A 41 -23.26 -18.00 -11.65
CA THR A 41 -23.34 -16.56 -11.88
C THR A 41 -24.65 -16.22 -12.59
N VAL A 42 -25.60 -15.67 -11.84
CA VAL A 42 -26.76 -14.97 -12.41
C VAL A 42 -26.22 -13.73 -13.14
N VAL A 43 -26.36 -13.70 -14.47
CA VAL A 43 -25.97 -12.56 -15.31
C VAL A 43 -26.80 -11.35 -14.90
N ALA A 44 -26.21 -10.46 -14.10
CA ALA A 44 -26.80 -9.20 -13.71
C ALA A 44 -26.95 -8.27 -14.95
N ALA A 45 -27.99 -7.44 -14.95
CA ALA A 45 -28.24 -6.41 -15.95
C ALA A 45 -26.98 -5.54 -16.19
N PRO A 46 -26.79 -4.93 -17.39
CA PRO A 46 -25.61 -4.11 -17.66
C PRO A 46 -25.51 -3.02 -16.60
N ALA A 47 -24.45 -3.10 -15.80
CA ALA A 47 -24.24 -2.15 -14.73
C ALA A 47 -24.01 -0.77 -15.34
N SER A 48 -24.74 0.22 -14.84
CA SER A 48 -24.51 1.63 -15.14
C SER A 48 -23.85 2.27 -13.93
N LEU A 49 -22.91 3.17 -14.18
CA LEU A 49 -22.33 3.99 -13.11
C LEU A 49 -23.37 4.98 -12.60
N ASP A 50 -23.66 4.90 -11.30
CA ASP A 50 -24.51 5.84 -10.58
C ASP A 50 -23.87 6.15 -9.21
N PRO A 51 -23.06 7.22 -9.13
CA PRO A 51 -22.43 7.62 -7.87
C PRO A 51 -23.42 8.10 -6.81
N ALA A 52 -24.68 8.35 -7.17
CA ALA A 52 -25.74 8.72 -6.22
C ALA A 52 -26.52 7.51 -5.69
N ALA A 53 -26.32 6.32 -6.26
CA ALA A 53 -26.99 5.10 -5.81
C ALA A 53 -26.57 4.74 -4.38
N VAL A 54 -27.53 4.28 -3.57
CA VAL A 54 -27.21 3.72 -2.24
C VAL A 54 -26.47 2.39 -2.45
N PRO A 55 -25.22 2.24 -1.96
CA PRO A 55 -24.44 1.03 -2.18
C PRO A 55 -25.10 -0.22 -1.60
N ARG A 56 -24.94 -1.35 -2.29
CA ARG A 56 -25.34 -2.68 -1.79
C ARG A 56 -24.24 -3.25 -0.90
N CYS A 57 -24.43 -3.21 0.41
CA CYS A 57 -23.41 -3.68 1.35
C CYS A 57 -23.29 -5.23 1.42
N PHE A 58 -24.35 -5.96 1.09
CA PHE A 58 -24.40 -7.43 1.14
C PHE A 58 -24.78 -8.10 -0.19
N GLY A 59 -25.18 -7.30 -1.17
CA GLY A 59 -25.64 -7.78 -2.47
C GLY A 59 -24.54 -8.36 -3.35
N PRO A 60 -24.92 -8.90 -4.51
CA PRO A 60 -23.99 -9.54 -5.45
C PRO A 60 -23.11 -8.54 -6.22
N VAL A 61 -23.39 -7.24 -6.09
CA VAL A 61 -22.67 -6.18 -6.81
C VAL A 61 -21.56 -5.63 -5.90
N PRO A 62 -20.28 -5.79 -6.29
CA PRO A 62 -19.16 -5.19 -5.56
C PRO A 62 -19.20 -3.66 -5.62
N ASN A 63 -18.53 -3.03 -4.65
CA ASN A 63 -18.22 -1.60 -4.65
C ASN A 63 -16.69 -1.42 -4.52
N PHE A 64 -15.95 -2.23 -5.28
CA PHE A 64 -14.51 -2.19 -5.35
C PHE A 64 -14.02 -2.49 -6.76
N ALA A 65 -13.02 -1.77 -7.24
CA ALA A 65 -12.46 -1.98 -8.58
C ALA A 65 -11.16 -2.78 -8.52
N ARG A 66 -10.85 -3.46 -9.63
CA ARG A 66 -9.50 -3.90 -9.98
C ARG A 66 -8.88 -2.98 -11.01
N SER A 67 -7.55 -2.98 -11.07
CA SER A 67 -6.79 -2.37 -12.16
C SER A 67 -7.21 -2.97 -13.51
N PRO A 68 -7.01 -2.26 -14.64
CA PRO A 68 -7.43 -2.74 -15.96
C PRO A 68 -7.02 -4.19 -16.22
N LEU A 69 -8.02 -5.06 -16.42
CA LEU A 69 -7.80 -6.48 -16.67
C LEU A 69 -7.50 -6.73 -18.15
N PRO A 70 -6.63 -7.70 -18.49
CA PRO A 70 -6.44 -8.09 -19.87
C PRO A 70 -7.74 -8.69 -20.44
N ILE A 71 -8.15 -8.23 -21.61
CA ILE A 71 -9.24 -8.85 -22.37
C ILE A 71 -8.67 -10.02 -23.15
N ARG A 72 -9.30 -11.18 -23.01
CA ARG A 72 -8.95 -12.39 -23.76
C ARG A 72 -9.90 -12.61 -24.92
N GLU A 73 -9.34 -12.96 -26.08
CA GLU A 73 -10.11 -13.47 -27.20
C GLU A 73 -10.58 -14.92 -26.92
N PRO A 74 -11.60 -15.43 -27.65
CA PRO A 74 -12.12 -16.79 -27.45
C PRO A 74 -11.08 -17.92 -27.61
N ASP A 75 -9.96 -17.65 -28.28
CA ASP A 75 -8.83 -18.58 -28.44
C ASP A 75 -7.81 -18.49 -27.30
N GLY A 76 -8.05 -17.64 -26.30
CA GLY A 76 -7.19 -17.42 -25.14
C GLY A 76 -6.16 -16.30 -25.32
N ARG A 77 -6.01 -15.72 -26.52
CA ARG A 77 -5.04 -14.65 -26.79
C ARG A 77 -5.38 -13.40 -25.99
N VAL A 78 -4.38 -12.80 -25.35
CA VAL A 78 -4.54 -11.51 -24.64
C VAL A 78 -4.49 -10.39 -25.65
N LEU A 79 -5.51 -9.53 -25.66
CA LEU A 79 -5.53 -8.33 -26.50
C LEU A 79 -4.53 -7.28 -25.99
N PRO A 80 -3.55 -6.86 -26.80
CA PRO A 80 -2.59 -5.84 -26.41
C PRO A 80 -3.27 -4.54 -25.97
N GLY A 81 -2.80 -3.93 -24.87
CA GLY A 81 -3.25 -2.62 -24.38
C GLY A 81 -4.57 -2.60 -23.59
N THR A 82 -5.15 -3.77 -23.30
CA THR A 82 -6.42 -3.89 -22.54
C THR A 82 -6.19 -4.01 -21.03
N GLY A 83 -5.10 -4.65 -20.59
CA GLY A 83 -4.67 -4.74 -19.20
C GLY A 83 -3.26 -4.18 -18.95
N LEU A 84 -2.78 -4.31 -17.71
CA LEU A 84 -1.41 -3.93 -17.33
C LEU A 84 -0.44 -5.08 -17.61
N ARG A 85 0.45 -4.90 -18.59
CA ARG A 85 1.55 -5.84 -18.83
C ARG A 85 2.60 -5.74 -17.71
N LYS A 86 3.15 -6.87 -17.27
CA LYS A 86 4.24 -6.89 -16.29
C LYS A 86 5.59 -6.69 -16.97
N PHE A 87 6.53 -6.05 -16.26
CA PHE A 87 7.95 -5.99 -16.62
C PHE A 87 8.27 -5.36 -17.98
N VAL A 88 7.41 -4.46 -18.45
CA VAL A 88 7.61 -3.75 -19.72
C VAL A 88 8.32 -2.40 -19.52
N ASP A 89 8.28 -1.80 -18.33
CA ASP A 89 8.89 -0.50 -18.03
C ASP A 89 10.09 -0.62 -17.08
N ALA A 90 11.17 0.10 -17.38
CA ALA A 90 12.37 0.09 -16.53
C ALA A 90 12.13 0.79 -15.18
N LEU A 91 12.86 0.37 -14.14
CA LEU A 91 12.83 0.96 -12.81
C LEU A 91 13.44 2.38 -12.80
N PRO A 92 12.72 3.41 -12.34
CA PRO A 92 13.30 4.74 -12.15
C PRO A 92 14.36 4.75 -11.05
N GLY A 93 15.49 5.42 -11.30
CA GLY A 93 16.58 5.55 -10.33
C GLY A 93 16.91 7.01 -9.97
N PRO A 94 17.86 7.22 -9.02
CA PRO A 94 18.32 8.55 -8.63
C PRO A 94 19.01 9.33 -9.76
N GLY A 95 18.55 10.57 -9.95
CA GLY A 95 19.14 11.52 -10.88
C GLY A 95 18.72 11.33 -12.35
N PRO A 96 18.99 12.33 -13.20
CA PRO A 96 18.49 12.35 -14.58
C PRO A 96 19.14 11.29 -15.50
N LEU A 97 20.28 10.71 -15.11
CA LEU A 97 20.95 9.63 -15.85
C LEU A 97 20.23 8.29 -15.72
N ARG A 98 19.35 8.13 -14.73
CA ARG A 98 18.51 6.94 -14.50
C ARG A 98 17.06 7.20 -14.89
N ARG A 99 16.87 8.03 -15.92
CA ARG A 99 15.56 8.34 -16.50
C ARG A 99 15.09 7.19 -17.38
N THR A 100 13.85 6.77 -17.16
CA THR A 100 13.17 5.70 -17.90
C THR A 100 12.56 6.20 -19.21
N GLU A 101 12.08 5.28 -20.04
CA GLU A 101 11.35 5.57 -21.29
C GLU A 101 10.04 6.35 -21.05
N LEU A 102 9.40 6.15 -19.89
CA LEU A 102 8.26 6.96 -19.44
C LEU A 102 8.66 8.38 -19.01
N GLY A 103 9.95 8.68 -18.98
CA GLY A 103 10.55 9.91 -18.51
C GLY A 103 10.74 9.98 -16.99
N GLY A 104 10.26 8.99 -16.22
CA GLY A 104 10.34 8.94 -14.76
C GLY A 104 11.76 8.72 -14.25
N TYR A 105 12.13 9.42 -13.16
CA TYR A 105 13.38 9.26 -12.38
C TYR A 105 13.15 9.84 -10.98
N LEU A 106 14.05 9.59 -10.03
CA LEU A 106 14.02 10.19 -8.69
C LEU A 106 14.89 11.46 -8.68
N PRO A 107 14.33 12.68 -8.66
CA PRO A 107 15.15 13.88 -8.70
C PRO A 107 15.94 14.06 -7.42
N VAL A 108 17.26 14.23 -7.53
CA VAL A 108 18.13 14.52 -6.38
C VAL A 108 18.15 16.02 -6.12
N ALA A 109 17.84 16.44 -4.90
CA ALA A 109 17.85 17.83 -4.50
C ALA A 109 19.29 18.37 -4.42
N VAL A 110 19.50 19.63 -4.78
CA VAL A 110 20.79 20.32 -4.64
C VAL A 110 20.62 21.45 -3.63
N PRO A 111 21.29 21.41 -2.47
CA PRO A 111 21.04 22.39 -1.40
C PRO A 111 21.51 23.78 -1.79
N ASP A 112 20.81 24.78 -1.26
CA ASP A 112 21.35 26.12 -1.08
C ASP A 112 22.18 26.15 0.21
N THR A 113 23.49 26.36 0.08
CA THR A 113 24.43 26.39 1.20
C THR A 113 24.85 27.81 1.59
N ILE A 114 24.27 28.82 0.94
CA ILE A 114 24.62 30.24 1.09
C ILE A 114 23.64 30.93 2.03
N THR A 115 22.33 30.72 1.83
CA THR A 115 21.28 31.42 2.60
C THR A 115 21.39 31.19 4.10
N TYR A 116 21.75 29.96 4.50
CA TYR A 116 22.02 29.59 5.89
C TYR A 116 23.40 28.93 6.00
N PRO A 117 24.46 29.70 6.26
CA PRO A 117 25.82 29.15 6.35
C PRO A 117 25.91 28.00 7.36
N GLY A 118 26.60 26.93 6.98
CA GLY A 118 26.74 25.71 7.79
C GLY A 118 25.58 24.74 7.71
N CYS A 119 24.52 25.06 6.96
CA CYS A 119 23.34 24.22 6.79
C CYS A 119 23.01 24.03 5.31
N ASP A 120 22.20 23.01 5.03
CA ASP A 120 21.60 22.79 3.71
C ASP A 120 20.17 23.34 3.71
N TYR A 121 19.87 24.25 2.79
CA TYR A 121 18.56 24.89 2.69
C TYR A 121 17.81 24.48 1.43
N TYR A 122 16.52 24.19 1.59
CA TYR A 122 15.61 23.86 0.50
C TYR A 122 14.28 24.61 0.63
N GLU A 123 13.74 25.06 -0.49
CA GLU A 123 12.34 25.43 -0.64
C GLU A 123 11.62 24.29 -1.34
N ILE A 124 10.68 23.65 -0.64
CA ILE A 124 9.97 22.46 -1.15
C ILE A 124 8.50 22.83 -1.36
N GLY A 125 8.08 22.81 -2.62
CA GLY A 125 6.70 23.02 -3.03
C GLY A 125 5.93 21.70 -3.10
N LEU A 126 4.68 21.71 -2.64
CA LEU A 126 3.70 20.65 -2.91
C LEU A 126 2.82 21.05 -4.10
N GLN A 127 2.80 20.23 -5.15
CA GLN A 127 2.09 20.53 -6.39
C GLN A 127 1.23 19.35 -6.87
N GLN A 128 0.11 19.65 -7.52
CA GLN A 128 -0.66 18.66 -8.28
C GLN A 128 -0.10 18.56 -9.69
N TYR A 129 0.04 17.34 -10.21
CA TYR A 129 0.60 17.05 -11.52
C TYR A 129 0.04 15.76 -12.10
N ALA A 130 0.45 15.41 -13.31
CA ALA A 130 0.15 14.11 -13.92
C ALA A 130 1.45 13.43 -14.35
N GLN A 131 1.56 12.13 -14.10
CA GLN A 131 2.70 11.30 -14.49
C GLN A 131 2.20 9.93 -14.92
N ARG A 132 2.78 9.39 -15.99
CA ARG A 132 2.51 8.03 -16.44
C ARG A 132 3.25 7.06 -15.52
N LEU A 133 2.52 6.14 -14.89
CA LEU A 133 3.07 5.13 -13.97
C LEU A 133 3.19 3.75 -14.63
N HIS A 134 2.67 3.60 -15.84
CA HIS A 134 2.80 2.40 -16.67
C HIS A 134 2.55 2.75 -18.14
N ARG A 135 3.19 2.06 -19.09
CA ARG A 135 2.95 2.32 -20.51
C ARG A 135 1.50 2.02 -20.95
N ASP A 136 0.84 1.05 -20.35
CA ASP A 136 -0.54 0.73 -20.74
C ASP A 136 -1.59 1.63 -20.06
N LEU A 137 -1.14 2.65 -19.32
CA LEU A 137 -2.00 3.63 -18.67
C LEU A 137 -1.85 5.03 -19.27
N PRO A 138 -2.95 5.83 -19.27
CA PRO A 138 -2.86 7.28 -19.31
C PRO A 138 -2.02 7.85 -18.15
N ALA A 139 -1.66 9.13 -18.23
CA ALA A 139 -1.00 9.80 -17.12
C ALA A 139 -1.95 9.90 -15.91
N THR A 140 -1.50 9.42 -14.76
CA THR A 140 -2.23 9.43 -13.49
C THR A 140 -2.06 10.77 -12.81
N ARG A 141 -3.16 11.36 -12.31
CA ARG A 141 -3.15 12.58 -11.48
C ARG A 141 -2.57 12.27 -10.10
N LEU A 142 -1.60 13.05 -9.65
CA LEU A 142 -0.87 12.90 -8.40
C LEU A 142 -0.68 14.24 -7.69
N ARG A 143 -0.35 14.20 -6.40
CA ARG A 143 0.19 15.34 -5.63
C ARG A 143 1.56 14.95 -5.12
N GLY A 144 2.57 15.80 -5.29
CA GLY A 144 3.95 15.45 -4.94
C GLY A 144 4.84 16.66 -4.73
N TYR A 145 6.04 16.42 -4.22
CA TYR A 145 6.96 17.48 -3.81
C TYR A 145 7.91 17.88 -4.94
N ARG A 146 8.44 19.10 -4.85
CA ARG A 146 9.40 19.66 -5.80
C ARG A 146 10.29 20.69 -5.12
N GLN A 147 11.60 20.65 -5.39
CA GLN A 147 12.48 21.77 -5.02
C GLN A 147 12.20 23.01 -5.88
N LEU A 148 12.11 24.18 -5.26
CA LEU A 148 11.77 25.45 -5.91
C LEU A 148 12.96 26.41 -6.03
N ASN A 149 13.82 26.47 -5.02
CA ASN A 149 14.99 27.34 -5.02
C ASN A 149 16.16 26.73 -5.82
N LEU A 150 17.05 27.60 -6.29
CA LEU A 150 18.31 27.19 -6.92
C LEU A 150 19.25 26.58 -5.87
N GLY A 151 19.91 25.49 -6.25
CA GLY A 151 20.99 24.89 -5.45
C GLY A 151 22.34 25.56 -5.73
N THR A 152 23.27 25.41 -4.78
CA THR A 152 24.63 25.93 -4.87
C THR A 152 25.50 25.07 -5.78
N ASP A 153 26.15 25.71 -6.75
CA ASP A 153 27.11 25.07 -7.65
C ASP A 153 28.49 24.89 -7.02
N ARG A 154 29.41 24.24 -7.75
CA ARG A 154 30.80 24.03 -7.32
C ARG A 154 31.59 25.33 -7.12
N SER A 155 31.12 26.43 -7.67
CA SER A 155 31.72 27.76 -7.56
C SER A 155 31.19 28.55 -6.36
N GLY A 156 30.25 27.98 -5.59
CA GLY A 156 29.64 28.64 -4.44
C GLY A 156 28.54 29.63 -4.80
N HIS A 157 27.89 29.50 -5.95
CA HIS A 157 26.76 30.35 -6.37
C HIS A 157 25.47 29.54 -6.52
N ASN A 158 24.32 30.11 -6.16
CA ASN A 158 23.02 29.48 -6.33
C ASN A 158 22.57 29.54 -7.80
N THR A 159 23.04 28.60 -8.62
CA THR A 159 22.78 28.55 -10.07
C THR A 159 22.19 27.22 -10.55
N VAL A 160 22.20 26.17 -9.71
CA VAL A 160 21.73 24.84 -10.10
C VAL A 160 20.21 24.81 -10.07
N ALA A 161 19.59 24.78 -11.25
CA ALA A 161 18.14 24.77 -11.36
C ALA A 161 17.54 23.41 -10.94
N PRO A 162 16.49 23.39 -10.09
CA PRO A 162 15.74 22.17 -9.86
C PRO A 162 14.91 21.78 -11.11
N PRO A 163 14.40 20.54 -11.20
CA PRO A 163 13.52 20.13 -12.30
C PRO A 163 12.34 21.08 -12.49
N GLY A 164 11.88 21.29 -13.71
CA GLY A 164 10.78 22.23 -14.04
C GLY A 164 9.39 21.80 -13.54
N ARG A 165 9.24 20.57 -13.06
CA ARG A 165 7.98 19.99 -12.58
C ARG A 165 8.24 18.97 -11.46
N PRO A 166 7.25 18.60 -10.64
CA PRO A 166 7.38 17.51 -9.67
C PRO A 166 7.51 16.16 -10.40
N TRP A 167 8.13 15.20 -9.72
CA TRP A 167 8.22 13.81 -10.13
C TRP A 167 7.90 12.96 -8.90
N HIS A 168 7.29 11.80 -9.13
CA HIS A 168 6.94 10.89 -8.03
C HIS A 168 8.18 10.54 -7.19
N LEU A 169 8.05 10.53 -5.87
CA LEU A 169 9.14 10.35 -4.89
C LEU A 169 10.21 11.46 -4.85
N GLY A 170 10.02 12.52 -5.63
CA GLY A 170 10.92 13.66 -5.69
C GLY A 170 10.53 14.79 -4.72
N PRO A 171 11.49 15.60 -4.27
CA PRO A 171 12.93 15.43 -4.46
C PRO A 171 13.54 14.51 -3.39
N LEU A 172 14.51 13.67 -3.79
CA LEU A 172 15.38 12.92 -2.88
C LEU A 172 16.42 13.86 -2.28
N ILE A 173 16.37 14.09 -0.97
CA ILE A 173 17.40 14.82 -0.22
C ILE A 173 18.50 13.85 0.19
N ARG A 174 19.76 14.16 -0.17
CA ARG A 174 20.95 13.50 0.40
C ARG A 174 21.53 14.42 1.46
N ALA A 175 21.49 14.01 2.71
CA ALA A 175 22.03 14.75 3.85
C ALA A 175 23.17 13.99 4.50
N ARG A 176 24.03 14.70 5.22
CA ARG A 176 25.12 14.13 6.02
C ARG A 176 24.86 14.32 7.51
N ARG A 177 25.20 13.31 8.31
CA ARG A 177 25.15 13.39 9.77
C ARG A 177 25.95 14.59 10.27
N GLY A 178 25.35 15.36 11.18
CA GLY A 178 25.94 16.56 11.77
C GLY A 178 25.85 17.82 10.89
N ARG A 179 25.26 17.72 9.69
CA ARG A 179 24.93 18.88 8.85
C ARG A 179 23.42 19.12 8.88
N PRO A 180 22.94 20.19 9.55
CA PRO A 180 21.51 20.44 9.66
C PRO A 180 20.89 20.82 8.32
N VAL A 181 19.63 20.43 8.14
CA VAL A 181 18.80 20.80 6.98
C VAL A 181 17.70 21.76 7.43
N ARG A 182 17.52 22.86 6.69
CA ARG A 182 16.38 23.77 6.82
C ARG A 182 15.48 23.65 5.59
N VAL A 183 14.18 23.58 5.81
CA VAL A 183 13.19 23.51 4.75
C VAL A 183 12.16 24.62 4.92
N LYS A 184 11.90 25.38 3.86
CA LYS A 184 10.68 26.15 3.70
C LYS A 184 9.71 25.32 2.86
N PHE A 185 8.66 24.81 3.50
CA PHE A 185 7.62 24.04 2.82
C PHE A 185 6.52 24.97 2.34
N ILE A 186 6.11 24.88 1.07
CA ILE A 186 5.14 25.77 0.44
C ILE A 186 4.03 24.92 -0.19
N ASN A 187 2.80 25.14 0.24
CA ASN A 187 1.65 24.47 -0.34
C ASN A 187 1.18 25.22 -1.60
N GLN A 188 1.42 24.61 -2.77
CA GLN A 188 1.05 25.14 -4.08
C GLN A 188 -0.08 24.32 -4.73
N LEU A 189 -0.87 23.62 -3.91
CA LEU A 189 -2.06 22.94 -4.41
C LEU A 189 -3.10 23.95 -4.92
N PRO A 190 -3.97 23.56 -5.87
CA PRO A 190 -5.07 24.42 -6.29
C PRO A 190 -6.02 24.75 -5.14
N THR A 191 -6.81 25.82 -5.29
CA THR A 191 -7.79 26.29 -4.29
C THR A 191 -9.22 25.97 -4.70
N GLY A 192 -10.15 26.05 -3.74
CA GLY A 192 -11.57 25.78 -3.98
C GLY A 192 -11.82 24.37 -4.54
N ARG A 193 -12.76 24.22 -5.49
CA ARG A 193 -13.11 22.91 -6.06
C ARG A 193 -11.93 22.18 -6.71
N ALA A 194 -10.97 22.90 -7.29
CA ALA A 194 -9.78 22.27 -7.86
C ALA A 194 -8.80 21.75 -6.79
N GLY A 195 -8.91 22.27 -5.56
CA GLY A 195 -8.16 21.85 -4.38
C GLY A 195 -8.78 20.66 -3.65
N GLU A 196 -10.03 20.29 -3.95
CA GLU A 196 -10.63 19.06 -3.45
C GLU A 196 -9.76 17.85 -3.82
N LEU A 197 -9.72 16.87 -2.93
CA LEU A 197 -8.96 15.67 -3.18
C LEU A 197 -9.66 14.85 -4.25
N PHE A 198 -8.90 14.34 -5.20
CA PHE A 198 -9.43 13.46 -6.25
C PHE A 198 -9.58 12.01 -5.81
N LEU A 199 -9.80 11.81 -4.52
CA LEU A 199 -10.05 10.52 -3.90
C LEU A 199 -11.24 10.66 -2.95
N PRO A 200 -11.98 9.57 -2.68
CA PRO A 200 -13.15 9.60 -1.81
C PRO A 200 -12.79 10.02 -0.37
N VAL A 201 -13.24 11.21 0.04
CA VAL A 201 -13.06 11.70 1.42
C VAL A 201 -14.30 11.37 2.22
N ASP A 202 -14.16 10.52 3.24
CA ASP A 202 -15.17 10.38 4.29
C ASP A 202 -15.09 11.60 5.22
N GLU A 203 -16.08 12.46 5.08
CA GLU A 203 -16.20 13.73 5.79
C GLU A 203 -16.56 13.56 7.28
N THR A 204 -17.00 12.36 7.69
CA THR A 204 -17.30 12.05 9.10
C THR A 204 -16.06 11.74 9.92
N VAL A 205 -14.93 11.42 9.26
CA VAL A 205 -13.64 11.23 9.93
C VAL A 205 -13.17 12.55 10.53
N GLU A 206 -12.70 12.49 11.79
CA GLU A 206 -12.19 13.67 12.49
C GLU A 206 -11.11 14.39 11.67
N GLY A 207 -11.31 15.69 11.48
CA GLY A 207 -10.40 16.53 10.71
C GLY A 207 -10.54 16.42 9.20
N ALA A 208 -11.40 15.56 8.64
CA ALA A 208 -11.61 15.43 7.19
C ALA A 208 -12.64 16.43 6.63
N ALA A 209 -13.66 16.83 7.41
CA ALA A 209 -14.58 17.90 7.05
C ALA A 209 -14.96 18.82 8.21
N VAL A 210 -15.43 18.31 9.35
CA VAL A 210 -15.89 19.19 10.45
C VAL A 210 -14.71 19.98 11.03
N GLY A 211 -14.77 21.32 10.89
CA GLY A 211 -13.85 22.23 11.57
C GLY A 211 -13.98 22.14 13.09
N PRO A 212 -13.10 22.76 13.90
CA PRO A 212 -13.25 22.70 15.34
C PRO A 212 -14.59 23.34 15.76
N LEU A 213 -15.37 22.63 16.59
CA LEU A 213 -16.52 23.15 17.37
C LEU A 213 -17.66 23.78 16.54
N ASP A 214 -18.29 23.04 15.63
CA ASP A 214 -19.40 23.54 14.79
C ASP A 214 -19.07 24.84 14.02
N GLY A 215 -17.80 24.99 13.67
CA GLY A 215 -17.31 26.19 13.00
C GLY A 215 -17.97 26.44 11.64
N PRO A 216 -17.89 27.67 11.11
CA PRO A 216 -18.73 28.13 10.01
C PRO A 216 -18.44 27.49 8.64
N ALA A 217 -17.40 26.65 8.54
CA ALA A 217 -16.97 26.02 7.29
C ALA A 217 -16.28 24.68 7.56
N PRO A 218 -16.25 23.76 6.58
CA PRO A 218 -15.43 22.56 6.68
C PRO A 218 -13.94 22.87 6.50
N TYR A 219 -13.08 21.95 6.98
CA TYR A 219 -11.65 22.00 6.68
C TYR A 219 -11.38 21.76 5.19
N PRO A 220 -10.52 22.56 4.54
CA PRO A 220 -10.14 22.32 3.14
C PRO A 220 -9.41 20.99 2.94
N GLN A 221 -9.68 20.29 1.83
CA GLN A 221 -9.02 19.03 1.49
C GLN A 221 -7.64 19.21 0.81
N ASN A 222 -7.21 20.45 0.59
CA ASN A 222 -5.89 20.81 0.08
C ASN A 222 -4.90 21.22 1.20
N ARG A 223 -5.19 20.87 2.45
CA ARG A 223 -4.22 21.00 3.55
C ARG A 223 -3.04 20.02 3.36
N ALA A 224 -1.89 20.38 3.90
CA ALA A 224 -0.70 19.53 3.87
C ALA A 224 0.22 19.74 5.08
N VAL A 225 0.86 18.67 5.53
CA VAL A 225 1.92 18.61 6.54
C VAL A 225 3.12 17.88 5.93
N LEU A 226 4.32 18.46 5.96
CA LEU A 226 5.53 17.71 5.59
C LEU A 226 6.09 17.02 6.85
N HIS A 227 5.88 15.72 6.98
CA HIS A 227 6.43 14.89 8.06
C HIS A 227 7.65 14.12 7.57
N LEU A 228 8.73 14.10 8.35
CA LEU A 228 9.94 13.32 8.05
C LEU A 228 9.99 12.07 8.95
N ALA A 229 9.57 10.94 8.41
CA ALA A 229 9.54 9.67 9.13
C ALA A 229 10.96 9.15 9.39
N GLY A 230 11.23 8.81 10.65
CA GLY A 230 12.53 8.34 11.12
C GLY A 230 13.50 9.44 11.57
N ALA A 231 13.08 10.71 11.57
CA ALA A 231 13.94 11.81 12.03
C ALA A 231 13.86 12.08 13.54
N GLN A 232 15.03 12.21 14.17
CA GLN A 232 15.21 12.84 15.47
C GLN A 232 15.17 14.37 15.27
N THR A 233 14.00 14.96 15.48
CA THR A 233 13.78 16.40 15.34
C THR A 233 12.88 16.95 16.45
N GLY A 234 12.88 18.27 16.63
CA GLY A 234 11.99 18.95 17.55
C GLY A 234 10.53 18.92 17.08
N TRP A 235 9.60 18.95 18.03
CA TRP A 235 8.16 18.82 17.75
C TRP A 235 7.61 19.86 16.75
N ILE A 236 8.19 21.06 16.67
CA ILE A 236 7.78 22.10 15.71
C ILE A 236 8.11 21.73 14.25
N SER A 237 9.05 20.81 14.04
CA SER A 237 9.50 20.34 12.72
C SER A 237 9.22 18.85 12.50
N ALA A 238 8.57 18.21 13.46
CA ALA A 238 8.19 16.81 13.37
C ALA A 238 7.07 16.58 12.34
N GLY A 239 6.31 17.59 11.94
CA GLY A 239 5.17 17.40 11.03
C GLY A 239 4.03 16.63 11.73
N ASN A 240 3.62 17.12 12.90
CA ASN A 240 2.48 16.56 13.63
C ASN A 240 1.17 16.80 12.87
N PRO A 241 0.13 15.99 13.07
CA PRO A 241 -1.09 16.08 12.26
C PRO A 241 -1.85 17.39 12.29
N LEU A 242 -1.65 18.21 13.33
CA LEU A 242 -2.25 19.53 13.50
C LEU A 242 -1.37 20.69 12.99
N GLN A 243 -0.26 20.41 12.32
CA GLN A 243 0.71 21.39 11.81
C GLN A 243 0.54 21.66 10.30
N TRP A 244 -0.68 21.49 9.78
CA TRP A 244 -0.94 21.65 8.36
C TRP A 244 -1.00 23.13 7.95
N VAL A 245 -0.80 23.37 6.66
CA VAL A 245 -1.02 24.66 5.98
C VAL A 245 -1.92 24.46 4.75
N THR A 246 -2.80 25.40 4.44
CA THR A 246 -3.53 25.45 3.16
C THR A 246 -2.71 26.18 2.09
N PRO A 247 -3.09 26.15 0.80
CA PRO A 247 -2.48 27.03 -0.19
C PRO A 247 -2.70 28.51 0.14
N ALA A 248 -1.77 29.37 -0.30
CA ALA A 248 -1.77 30.80 0.05
C ALA A 248 -3.05 31.55 -0.35
N GLY A 249 -3.72 31.11 -1.42
CA GLY A 249 -4.96 31.71 -1.92
C GLY A 249 -6.25 31.01 -1.45
N GLU A 250 -6.16 30.05 -0.53
CA GLU A 250 -7.34 29.34 -0.05
C GLU A 250 -8.21 30.26 0.81
N ILE A 251 -9.49 30.40 0.44
CA ILE A 251 -10.45 31.23 1.17
C ILE A 251 -11.07 30.36 2.25
N THR A 252 -10.46 30.38 3.44
CA THR A 252 -10.91 29.57 4.57
C THR A 252 -10.70 30.31 5.90
N PRO A 253 -11.58 30.10 6.90
CA PRO A 253 -11.31 30.55 8.26
C PRO A 253 -10.16 29.77 8.94
N TYR A 254 -9.69 28.67 8.32
CA TYR A 254 -8.62 27.82 8.87
C TYR A 254 -7.43 27.73 7.91
N PRO A 255 -6.63 28.80 7.74
CA PRO A 255 -5.48 28.78 6.82
C PRO A 255 -4.32 27.91 7.31
N THR A 256 -4.28 27.63 8.62
CA THR A 256 -3.24 26.82 9.26
C THR A 256 -3.81 26.01 10.42
N GLY A 257 -3.16 24.89 10.73
CA GLY A 257 -3.52 24.05 11.85
C GLY A 257 -3.12 24.65 13.20
N VAL A 258 -3.90 24.36 14.24
CA VAL A 258 -3.73 24.92 15.60
C VAL A 258 -2.36 24.60 16.24
N GLY A 259 -1.73 23.51 15.80
CA GLY A 259 -0.42 23.07 16.28
C GLY A 259 0.77 23.69 15.54
N LEU A 260 0.52 24.45 14.47
CA LEU A 260 1.58 24.99 13.62
C LEU A 260 2.46 25.97 14.41
N ARG A 261 3.78 25.74 14.36
CA ARG A 261 4.81 26.67 14.83
C ARG A 261 5.93 26.69 13.81
N HIS A 262 6.36 27.89 13.45
CA HIS A 262 7.51 28.08 12.58
C HIS A 262 8.82 27.94 13.37
N VAL A 263 9.88 27.56 12.67
CA VAL A 263 11.25 27.58 13.19
C VAL A 263 11.64 29.03 13.58
N PRO A 264 11.97 29.31 14.85
CA PRO A 264 12.13 30.69 15.34
C PRO A 264 13.23 31.53 14.69
N ASP A 265 14.31 30.89 14.22
CA ASP A 265 15.46 31.55 13.58
C ASP A 265 15.35 31.61 12.05
N MET A 266 14.22 31.19 11.47
CA MET A 266 13.91 31.37 10.05
C MET A 266 12.91 32.52 9.87
N PRO A 267 13.04 33.35 8.80
CA PRO A 267 12.06 34.38 8.49
C PRO A 267 10.64 33.79 8.36
N PRO A 268 9.60 34.55 8.73
CA PRO A 268 8.22 34.14 8.51
C PRO A 268 7.99 33.71 7.05
N PRO A 269 7.49 32.49 6.79
CA PRO A 269 7.50 31.91 5.45
C PRO A 269 6.45 32.52 4.51
N GLY A 270 5.49 33.28 5.05
CA GLY A 270 4.33 33.79 4.33
C GLY A 270 3.13 32.85 4.42
N VAL A 271 1.98 33.30 3.91
CA VAL A 271 0.74 32.51 3.90
C VAL A 271 0.92 31.26 3.04
N GLY A 272 0.38 30.14 3.50
CA GLY A 272 0.45 28.84 2.81
C GLY A 272 1.81 28.17 2.82
N ALA A 273 2.68 28.55 3.76
CA ALA A 273 3.99 27.97 3.93
C ALA A 273 4.35 27.78 5.42
N THR A 274 5.29 26.88 5.69
CA THR A 274 5.90 26.70 7.00
C THR A 274 7.41 26.51 6.89
N THR A 275 8.10 26.54 8.02
CA THR A 275 9.54 26.31 8.13
C THR A 275 9.81 25.11 9.03
N LEU A 276 10.81 24.32 8.66
CA LEU A 276 11.19 23.06 9.32
C LEU A 276 12.71 23.00 9.46
N TYR A 277 13.18 22.41 10.56
CA TYR A 277 14.58 22.23 10.88
C TYR A 277 14.86 20.78 11.27
N TYR A 278 15.86 20.18 10.64
CA TYR A 278 16.31 18.82 10.89
C TYR A 278 17.78 18.83 11.33
N PRO A 279 18.10 18.52 12.60
CA PRO A 279 19.47 18.57 13.11
C PRO A 279 20.42 17.55 12.46
N ASN A 280 19.88 16.39 12.05
CA ASN A 280 20.62 15.28 11.45
C ASN A 280 21.74 14.70 12.34
N GLU A 281 21.53 14.63 13.64
CA GLU A 281 22.56 14.12 14.59
C GLU A 281 22.55 12.60 14.78
N GLN A 282 21.53 11.93 14.25
CA GLN A 282 21.35 10.47 14.30
C GLN A 282 22.17 9.71 13.24
N SER A 283 22.25 8.38 13.36
CA SER A 283 22.98 7.52 12.41
C SER A 283 22.37 7.54 11.00
N GLY A 284 23.21 7.26 10.00
CA GLY A 284 22.84 7.19 8.60
C GLY A 284 21.81 6.10 8.33
N ARG A 285 20.80 6.42 7.52
CA ARG A 285 19.61 5.60 7.26
C ARG A 285 18.77 6.18 6.12
N LEU A 286 17.88 5.36 5.56
CA LEU A 286 16.78 5.84 4.73
C LEU A 286 15.66 6.38 5.63
N MET A 287 15.34 7.66 5.43
CA MET A 287 14.15 8.34 5.91
C MET A 287 13.30 8.76 4.71
N TRP A 288 12.09 9.24 4.97
CA TRP A 288 11.20 9.66 3.91
C TRP A 288 10.22 10.72 4.41
N PHE A 289 9.93 11.66 3.52
CA PHE A 289 8.84 12.59 3.70
C PHE A 289 7.53 11.95 3.30
N HIS A 290 6.48 12.23 4.05
CA HIS A 290 5.12 12.00 3.62
C HIS A 290 4.15 13.01 4.25
N ASP A 291 2.95 13.10 3.69
CA ASP A 291 1.89 13.88 4.33
C ASP A 291 1.43 13.24 5.64
N ASN A 292 1.09 14.07 6.62
CA ASN A 292 0.58 13.63 7.93
C ASN A 292 -0.66 14.43 8.34
N THR A 293 -1.42 14.98 7.39
CA THR A 293 -2.57 15.83 7.68
C THR A 293 -3.70 15.07 8.39
N LEU A 294 -4.15 15.56 9.54
CA LEU A 294 -5.26 14.98 10.31
C LEU A 294 -6.47 14.66 9.41
N GLY A 295 -6.97 13.43 9.52
CA GLY A 295 -8.14 12.92 8.79
C GLY A 295 -7.91 12.56 7.33
N LEU A 296 -6.79 12.97 6.73
CA LEU A 296 -6.55 12.85 5.28
C LEU A 296 -5.31 12.01 4.89
N SER A 297 -4.38 11.72 5.82
CA SER A 297 -3.10 11.06 5.53
C SER A 297 -3.20 9.81 4.66
N ARG A 298 -4.19 8.94 4.91
CA ARG A 298 -4.40 7.72 4.10
C ARG A 298 -4.59 8.03 2.61
N LEU A 299 -5.27 9.13 2.28
CA LEU A 299 -5.57 9.52 0.91
C LEU A 299 -4.47 10.40 0.32
N THR A 300 -3.89 11.31 1.11
CA THR A 300 -2.83 12.22 0.64
C THR A 300 -1.54 11.47 0.33
N VAL A 301 -1.13 10.53 1.19
CA VAL A 301 0.01 9.63 0.92
C VAL A 301 -0.29 8.75 -0.28
N TYR A 302 -1.51 8.20 -0.38
CA TYR A 302 -1.91 7.40 -1.54
C TYR A 302 -1.87 8.18 -2.85
N SER A 303 -2.19 9.48 -2.82
CA SER A 303 -2.14 10.39 -3.98
C SER A 303 -0.71 10.75 -4.46
N GLY A 304 0.32 10.30 -3.75
CA GLY A 304 1.72 10.45 -4.12
C GLY A 304 2.53 11.47 -3.32
N GLN A 305 2.00 11.97 -2.19
CA GLN A 305 2.69 12.93 -1.33
C GLN A 305 3.75 12.24 -0.48
N LEU A 306 4.82 11.79 -1.13
CA LEU A 306 6.00 11.24 -0.50
C LEU A 306 7.29 11.61 -1.26
N ALA A 307 8.40 11.71 -0.54
CA ALA A 307 9.73 11.93 -1.11
C ALA A 307 10.80 11.30 -0.23
N LEU A 308 11.99 11.07 -0.77
CA LEU A 308 13.04 10.35 -0.05
C LEU A 308 14.02 11.28 0.66
N TYR A 309 14.56 10.80 1.78
CA TYR A 309 15.59 11.47 2.53
C TYR A 309 16.65 10.45 2.96
N LEU A 310 17.80 10.49 2.30
CA LEU A 310 18.93 9.62 2.62
C LEU A 310 19.90 10.38 3.52
N LEU A 311 20.05 9.93 4.76
CA LEU A 311 21.07 10.44 5.68
C LEU A 311 22.29 9.52 5.61
N THR A 312 23.45 10.04 5.19
CA THR A 312 24.73 9.33 5.25
C THR A 312 25.48 9.69 6.53
N ASP A 313 26.38 8.82 6.98
CA ASP A 313 27.29 9.12 8.07
C ASP A 313 28.72 8.68 7.74
N PRO A 314 29.74 9.19 8.47
CA PRO A 314 31.14 8.88 8.18
C PRO A 314 31.51 7.40 8.28
N VAL A 315 30.79 6.60 9.08
CA VAL A 315 31.07 5.15 9.20
C VAL A 315 30.62 4.46 7.93
N GLU A 316 29.41 4.75 7.46
CA GLU A 316 28.91 4.22 6.20
C GLU A 316 29.80 4.63 5.02
N GLU A 317 30.20 5.89 4.96
CA GLU A 317 31.09 6.41 3.91
C GLU A 317 32.45 5.70 3.91
N GLN A 318 33.00 5.40 5.08
CA GLN A 318 34.25 4.65 5.20
C GLN A 318 34.08 3.20 4.71
N LEU A 319 32.98 2.53 5.05
CA LEU A 319 32.70 1.17 4.59
C LEU A 319 32.58 1.08 3.06
N VAL A 320 32.01 2.10 2.41
CA VAL A 320 31.98 2.21 0.95
C VAL A 320 33.39 2.47 0.39
N ALA A 321 34.14 3.41 0.99
CA ALA A 321 35.50 3.73 0.54
C ALA A 321 36.46 2.53 0.65
N ASP A 322 36.29 1.68 1.66
CA ASP A 322 37.05 0.45 1.86
C ASP A 322 36.58 -0.72 0.98
N GLY A 323 35.51 -0.52 0.19
CA GLY A 323 34.94 -1.54 -0.69
C GLY A 323 34.18 -2.65 0.05
N VAL A 324 33.84 -2.45 1.32
CA VAL A 324 33.05 -3.39 2.13
C VAL A 324 31.57 -3.31 1.73
N LEU A 325 31.07 -2.10 1.46
CA LEU A 325 29.74 -1.86 0.93
C LEU A 325 29.80 -1.41 -0.54
N PRO A 326 28.87 -1.86 -1.40
CA PRO A 326 28.74 -1.31 -2.74
C PRO A 326 28.44 0.19 -2.72
N ASP A 327 29.09 0.96 -3.60
CA ASP A 327 28.81 2.39 -3.80
C ASP A 327 27.50 2.62 -4.59
N ASP A 328 27.12 1.64 -5.43
CA ASP A 328 25.83 1.66 -6.13
C ASP A 328 24.69 1.36 -5.16
N GLU A 329 24.08 2.44 -4.67
CA GLU A 329 22.90 2.41 -3.83
C GLU A 329 21.63 2.76 -4.62
N LEU A 330 20.64 1.88 -4.58
CA LEU A 330 19.34 2.04 -5.24
C LEU A 330 18.20 2.03 -4.21
N PRO A 331 17.44 3.11 -4.07
CA PRO A 331 16.18 3.08 -3.32
C PRO A 331 15.16 2.20 -4.02
N LEU A 332 14.46 1.34 -3.28
CA LEU A 332 13.31 0.56 -3.73
C LEU A 332 12.10 0.94 -2.87
N VAL A 333 11.29 1.87 -3.35
CA VAL A 333 10.07 2.30 -2.67
C VAL A 333 8.89 1.53 -3.23
N ILE A 334 8.36 0.62 -2.43
CA ILE A 334 7.27 -0.27 -2.82
C ILE A 334 5.95 0.35 -2.36
N GLN A 335 4.98 0.43 -3.27
CA GLN A 335 3.62 0.85 -2.98
C GLN A 335 2.64 -0.09 -3.68
N ASP A 336 1.46 -0.31 -3.13
CA ASP A 336 0.36 -0.92 -3.85
C ASP A 336 -0.66 0.15 -4.24
N LYS A 337 -1.17 0.03 -5.47
CA LYS A 337 -2.19 0.91 -6.04
C LYS A 337 -3.22 0.06 -6.77
N THR A 338 -4.40 0.64 -6.94
CA THR A 338 -5.37 0.19 -7.92
C THR A 338 -5.65 1.35 -8.87
N PHE A 339 -5.72 1.06 -10.16
CA PHE A 339 -6.06 2.03 -11.18
C PHE A 339 -7.51 1.85 -11.62
N VAL A 340 -8.24 2.94 -11.80
CA VAL A 340 -9.59 2.88 -12.35
C VAL A 340 -9.52 2.20 -13.74
N PRO A 341 -10.33 1.16 -14.01
CA PRO A 341 -10.36 0.48 -15.29
C PRO A 341 -11.21 1.25 -16.32
N ASP A 342 -11.55 0.62 -17.45
CA ASP A 342 -12.54 1.19 -18.36
C ASP A 342 -13.95 1.18 -17.75
N ASP A 343 -14.88 1.90 -18.37
CA ASP A 343 -16.23 2.11 -17.84
C ASP A 343 -17.03 0.81 -17.74
N THR A 344 -16.75 -0.18 -18.60
CA THR A 344 -17.48 -1.45 -18.61
C THR A 344 -17.07 -2.29 -17.42
N GLN A 345 -15.76 -2.44 -17.21
CA GLN A 345 -15.24 -3.12 -16.03
C GLN A 345 -15.62 -2.35 -14.75
N LEU A 346 -15.45 -1.02 -14.74
CA LEU A 346 -15.75 -0.20 -13.56
C LEU A 346 -17.22 -0.31 -13.17
N ALA A 347 -18.15 -0.28 -14.11
CA ALA A 347 -19.57 -0.40 -13.77
C ALA A 347 -19.89 -1.77 -13.14
N ALA A 348 -19.24 -2.85 -13.59
CA ALA A 348 -19.43 -4.18 -13.04
C ALA A 348 -18.79 -4.37 -11.65
N GLU A 349 -17.70 -3.66 -11.36
CA GLU A 349 -16.90 -3.84 -10.15
C GLU A 349 -17.19 -2.78 -9.06
N ASP A 350 -17.48 -1.55 -9.45
CA ASP A 350 -17.77 -0.43 -8.57
C ASP A 350 -18.73 0.58 -9.22
N PRO A 351 -20.04 0.28 -9.25
CA PRO A 351 -21.03 1.14 -9.90
C PRO A 351 -21.22 2.49 -9.21
N THR A 352 -20.72 2.67 -7.99
CA THR A 352 -20.89 3.90 -7.20
C THR A 352 -19.71 4.86 -7.32
N TRP A 353 -18.73 4.55 -8.17
CA TRP A 353 -17.57 5.41 -8.38
C TRP A 353 -17.94 6.72 -9.10
N ASP A 354 -17.58 7.86 -8.48
CA ASP A 354 -17.76 9.18 -9.07
C ASP A 354 -16.60 9.54 -10.01
N ARG A 355 -16.78 9.27 -11.30
CA ARG A 355 -15.79 9.55 -12.34
C ARG A 355 -15.45 11.03 -12.50
N ASP A 356 -16.43 11.91 -12.28
CA ASP A 356 -16.25 13.34 -12.47
C ASP A 356 -15.44 13.97 -11.33
N ARG A 357 -15.56 13.42 -10.12
CA ARG A 357 -14.79 13.86 -8.95
C ARG A 357 -13.45 13.16 -8.83
N TRP A 358 -13.43 11.83 -8.90
CA TRP A 358 -12.25 11.02 -8.56
C TRP A 358 -11.45 10.56 -9.79
N GLY A 359 -12.10 10.49 -10.94
CA GLY A 359 -11.45 10.30 -12.24
C GLY A 359 -11.86 9.01 -12.95
N ALA A 360 -11.37 8.86 -14.19
CA ALA A 360 -11.64 7.72 -15.07
C ALA A 360 -10.37 6.86 -15.27
N ARG A 361 -10.38 5.98 -16.28
CA ARG A 361 -9.30 5.02 -16.59
C ARG A 361 -7.89 5.57 -16.34
N GLY A 362 -7.10 4.85 -15.53
CA GLY A 362 -5.73 5.22 -15.14
C GLY A 362 -5.62 6.23 -14.00
N SER A 363 -6.74 6.76 -13.49
CA SER A 363 -6.77 7.46 -12.20
C SER A 363 -6.57 6.49 -11.05
N LEU A 364 -6.20 6.99 -9.88
CA LEU A 364 -6.11 6.17 -8.67
C LEU A 364 -7.52 5.80 -8.19
N TRP A 365 -7.77 4.51 -7.98
CA TRP A 365 -8.94 4.01 -7.28
C TRP A 365 -8.62 3.82 -5.80
N PHE A 366 -9.58 4.10 -4.92
CA PHE A 366 -9.45 3.91 -3.48
C PHE A 366 -10.78 3.44 -2.87
N PRO A 367 -10.78 2.46 -1.96
CA PRO A 367 -12.01 1.93 -1.37
C PRO A 367 -12.81 2.99 -0.59
N HIS A 368 -14.11 3.09 -0.87
CA HIS A 368 -15.00 4.12 -0.31
C HIS A 368 -16.37 3.62 0.15
N VAL A 369 -16.65 2.33 0.00
CA VAL A 369 -17.85 1.69 0.53
C VAL A 369 -17.43 0.57 1.45
N TYR A 370 -17.88 0.59 2.70
CA TYR A 370 -17.67 -0.52 3.62
C TYR A 370 -18.66 -1.66 3.31
N GLN A 371 -18.17 -2.73 2.70
CA GLN A 371 -18.93 -3.97 2.47
C GLN A 371 -18.51 -5.04 3.48
N PRO A 372 -19.38 -5.43 4.43
CA PRO A 372 -19.03 -6.42 5.45
C PRO A 372 -18.83 -7.81 4.86
N ARG A 373 -17.81 -8.54 5.34
CA ARG A 373 -17.50 -9.92 4.95
C ARG A 373 -18.51 -10.93 5.48
N GLN A 374 -19.12 -10.68 6.63
CA GLN A 374 -20.12 -11.58 7.23
C GLN A 374 -21.52 -11.24 6.72
N ASN A 375 -22.28 -12.23 6.28
CA ASN A 375 -23.70 -12.10 5.97
C ASN A 375 -24.52 -13.17 6.74
N PRO A 376 -25.21 -12.79 7.84
CA PRO A 376 -25.99 -13.75 8.64
C PRO A 376 -27.28 -14.24 7.94
N TYR A 377 -27.65 -13.67 6.79
CA TYR A 377 -28.81 -14.08 5.99
C TYR A 377 -28.45 -15.11 4.91
N ARG A 378 -27.16 -15.46 4.78
CA ARG A 378 -26.69 -16.55 3.94
C ARG A 378 -26.31 -17.77 4.79
N ALA A 379 -26.50 -18.96 4.23
CA ALA A 379 -26.24 -20.23 4.94
C ALA A 379 -24.75 -20.45 5.25
N ASP A 380 -23.85 -19.91 4.41
CA ASP A 380 -22.40 -19.93 4.61
C ASP A 380 -21.91 -18.83 5.58
N GLY A 381 -22.75 -17.84 5.88
CA GLY A 381 -22.39 -16.69 6.70
C GLY A 381 -21.49 -15.67 5.99
N ILE A 382 -21.28 -15.77 4.67
CA ILE A 382 -20.28 -15.00 3.92
C ILE A 382 -20.99 -14.08 2.92
N SER A 383 -20.58 -12.81 2.92
CA SER A 383 -20.95 -11.86 1.87
C SER A 383 -20.05 -12.07 0.64
N PRO A 384 -20.62 -12.30 -0.55
CA PRO A 384 -19.84 -12.59 -1.76
C PRO A 384 -18.91 -11.42 -2.14
N THR A 385 -19.37 -10.20 -1.91
CA THR A 385 -18.67 -8.94 -2.23
C THR A 385 -18.08 -8.27 -0.99
N GLY A 386 -18.26 -8.87 0.18
CA GLY A 386 -17.81 -8.30 1.45
C GLY A 386 -16.31 -8.36 1.59
N ARG A 387 -15.65 -7.21 1.68
CA ARG A 387 -14.20 -7.10 1.85
C ARG A 387 -13.81 -7.24 3.33
N TRP A 388 -14.35 -6.39 4.20
CA TRP A 388 -13.82 -6.25 5.55
C TRP A 388 -14.65 -7.04 6.54
N ASP A 389 -13.98 -7.73 7.47
CA ASP A 389 -14.67 -8.27 8.63
C ASP A 389 -15.42 -7.14 9.37
N TYR A 390 -16.47 -7.51 10.11
CA TYR A 390 -17.19 -6.61 11.00
C TYR A 390 -16.22 -5.92 11.97
N GLY A 391 -15.74 -4.74 11.55
CA GLY A 391 -15.05 -3.73 12.36
C GLY A 391 -16.10 -2.75 12.91
N PRO A 392 -15.80 -2.04 13.99
CA PRO A 392 -16.74 -1.80 15.08
C PRO A 392 -18.01 -1.02 14.69
N TRP A 393 -19.11 -1.77 14.51
CA TRP A 393 -20.34 -1.50 15.29
C TRP A 393 -20.13 -1.82 16.78
N SER A 394 -19.03 -2.50 17.12
CA SER A 394 -18.54 -2.70 18.48
C SER A 394 -17.86 -1.43 19.04
N ARG A 395 -18.63 -0.34 19.10
CA ARG A 395 -18.83 0.29 20.40
C ARG A 395 -19.70 -0.69 21.17
N THR A 396 -19.06 -1.66 21.82
CA THR A 396 -19.78 -2.58 22.70
C THR A 396 -20.55 -1.73 23.69
N GLY A 397 -21.87 -1.97 23.75
CA GLY A 397 -22.78 -1.25 24.62
C GLY A 397 -22.26 -1.16 26.05
N ASP A 398 -22.30 0.07 26.57
CA ASP A 398 -22.64 0.47 27.95
C ASP A 398 -21.94 1.76 28.39
N ASP A 399 -21.09 2.38 27.58
CA ASP A 399 -20.57 3.72 27.92
C ASP A 399 -21.55 4.82 27.47
N ASP A 400 -22.17 5.45 28.47
CA ASP A 400 -23.01 6.65 28.42
C ASP A 400 -22.20 7.91 28.01
N SER A 401 -21.16 7.74 27.19
CA SER A 401 -20.27 8.82 26.79
C SER A 401 -20.79 9.54 25.54
N ASP A 402 -20.87 10.87 25.60
CA ASP A 402 -21.32 11.74 24.50
C ASP A 402 -20.43 11.72 23.25
N LEU A 403 -19.38 10.87 23.22
CA LEU A 403 -18.44 10.71 22.11
C LEU A 403 -18.96 9.81 20.98
N ASP A 404 -20.09 9.11 21.20
CA ASP A 404 -20.66 8.10 20.29
C ASP A 404 -21.82 8.60 19.44
N ARG A 405 -22.07 9.91 19.50
CA ARG A 405 -23.13 10.58 18.78
C ARG A 405 -22.54 11.32 17.59
N ASP A 406 -23.16 11.18 16.43
CA ASP A 406 -22.94 12.14 15.34
C ASP A 406 -23.35 13.56 15.80
N ALA A 407 -23.10 14.56 14.96
CA ALA A 407 -23.49 15.95 15.24
C ALA A 407 -25.00 16.14 15.50
N ALA A 408 -25.83 15.13 15.19
CA ALA A 408 -27.28 15.12 15.40
C ALA A 408 -27.71 14.31 16.65
N GLY A 409 -26.79 13.72 17.41
CA GLY A 409 -27.13 12.92 18.59
C GLY A 409 -27.38 11.43 18.32
N THR A 410 -27.24 10.96 17.08
CA THR A 410 -27.57 9.61 16.65
C THR A 410 -26.38 8.66 16.81
N ARG A 411 -26.63 7.49 17.41
CA ARG A 411 -25.63 6.42 17.52
C ARG A 411 -25.34 5.87 16.12
N SER A 412 -24.08 5.66 15.77
CA SER A 412 -23.69 4.81 14.64
C SER A 412 -24.10 3.37 14.96
N GLY A 413 -25.36 3.03 14.67
CA GLY A 413 -25.93 1.67 14.67
C GLY A 413 -26.35 1.22 13.25
N PRO A 414 -26.63 -0.07 13.05
CA PRO A 414 -27.22 -0.54 11.79
C PRO A 414 -28.51 0.22 11.45
N VAL A 415 -28.69 0.58 10.19
CA VAL A 415 -29.87 1.30 9.67
C VAL A 415 -30.72 0.37 8.79
N PRO A 416 -32.01 0.67 8.54
CA PRO A 416 -32.81 -0.11 7.60
C PRO A 416 -32.12 -0.25 6.24
N ASN A 417 -32.00 -1.48 5.74
CA ASN A 417 -31.44 -1.73 4.41
C ASN A 417 -32.51 -1.44 3.34
N PRO A 418 -32.33 -0.43 2.48
CA PRO A 418 -33.30 -0.12 1.42
C PRO A 418 -33.38 -1.22 0.34
N HIS A 419 -32.41 -2.13 0.29
CA HIS A 419 -32.35 -3.23 -0.68
C HIS A 419 -32.92 -4.55 -0.15
N HIS A 420 -33.40 -4.59 1.11
CA HIS A 420 -34.02 -5.78 1.68
C HIS A 420 -35.40 -6.03 1.07
N ASP A 421 -35.57 -7.19 0.44
CA ASP A 421 -36.86 -7.74 0.05
C ASP A 421 -36.94 -9.20 0.52
N PRO A 422 -37.86 -9.56 1.42
CA PRO A 422 -37.93 -10.92 1.98
C PRO A 422 -38.29 -12.01 0.96
N VAL A 423 -38.71 -11.64 -0.24
CA VAL A 423 -39.10 -12.55 -1.32
C VAL A 423 -38.05 -12.55 -2.44
N THR A 424 -37.68 -11.38 -2.95
CA THR A 424 -36.81 -11.26 -4.14
C THR A 424 -35.34 -11.06 -3.82
N ALA A 425 -35.01 -10.66 -2.59
CA ALA A 425 -33.65 -10.41 -2.12
C ALA A 425 -33.48 -10.86 -0.66
N ALA A 426 -33.90 -12.08 -0.34
CA ALA A 426 -33.95 -12.58 1.05
C ALA A 426 -32.56 -12.65 1.73
N GLU A 427 -31.48 -12.67 0.93
CA GLU A 427 -30.09 -12.66 1.38
C GLU A 427 -29.56 -11.25 1.68
N GLU A 428 -30.26 -10.20 1.25
CA GLU A 428 -30.01 -8.83 1.71
C GLU A 428 -30.58 -8.71 3.12
N PRO A 429 -29.78 -8.48 4.17
CA PRO A 429 -30.29 -8.34 5.53
C PRO A 429 -31.24 -7.13 5.66
N PRO A 430 -32.23 -7.14 6.56
CA PRO A 430 -33.13 -5.99 6.80
C PRO A 430 -32.42 -4.77 7.38
N LEU A 431 -31.20 -4.93 7.89
CA LEU A 431 -30.36 -3.86 8.42
C LEU A 431 -29.01 -3.85 7.69
N THR A 432 -28.50 -2.65 7.41
CA THR A 432 -27.21 -2.43 6.78
C THR A 432 -26.31 -1.57 7.66
N PRO A 433 -24.98 -1.59 7.47
CA PRO A 433 -24.08 -0.60 8.03
C PRO A 433 -24.61 0.84 7.87
N GLY A 434 -24.90 1.54 8.98
CA GLY A 434 -25.20 2.97 9.03
C GLY A 434 -23.96 3.87 8.93
N VAL A 435 -23.02 3.54 8.05
CA VAL A 435 -21.83 4.35 7.75
C VAL A 435 -22.14 5.33 6.61
N PRO A 436 -21.42 6.45 6.48
CA PRO A 436 -21.61 7.37 5.35
C PRO A 436 -21.22 6.72 4.00
N HIS A 437 -21.59 7.37 2.90
CA HIS A 437 -21.11 7.02 1.57
C HIS A 437 -20.67 8.30 0.86
N PRO A 438 -19.36 8.52 0.64
CA PRO A 438 -18.22 7.61 0.91
C PRO A 438 -17.94 7.38 2.40
N SER A 439 -17.37 6.22 2.74
CA SER A 439 -16.91 5.83 4.08
C SER A 439 -15.43 5.45 4.06
N ALA A 440 -14.74 5.78 5.15
CA ALA A 440 -13.42 5.25 5.45
C ALA A 440 -13.52 3.74 5.71
N VAL A 441 -12.56 3.01 5.18
CA VAL A 441 -12.46 1.56 5.37
C VAL A 441 -11.34 1.23 6.36
N PRO A 442 -11.40 0.08 7.06
CA PRO A 442 -10.37 -0.30 8.03
C PRO A 442 -8.97 -0.39 7.43
N GLU A 443 -8.87 -0.96 6.22
CA GLU A 443 -7.60 -1.20 5.51
C GLU A 443 -7.83 -1.10 3.99
N ALA A 444 -6.81 -0.65 3.26
CA ALA A 444 -6.83 -0.49 1.82
C ALA A 444 -5.66 -1.24 1.16
N PHE A 445 -6.00 -2.34 0.50
CA PHE A 445 -5.08 -3.14 -0.30
C PHE A 445 -5.27 -2.86 -1.79
N GLY A 446 -4.20 -2.40 -2.44
CA GLY A 446 -4.12 -2.23 -3.89
C GLY A 446 -3.64 -3.51 -4.57
N ASP A 447 -4.01 -3.68 -5.84
CA ASP A 447 -3.77 -4.91 -6.60
C ASP A 447 -2.54 -4.83 -7.52
N THR A 448 -2.01 -3.63 -7.73
CA THR A 448 -0.88 -3.35 -8.62
C THR A 448 0.31 -2.83 -7.81
N PRO A 449 1.39 -3.60 -7.66
CA PRO A 449 2.61 -3.14 -7.03
C PRO A 449 3.35 -2.16 -7.93
N LEU A 450 3.76 -1.05 -7.34
CA LEU A 450 4.66 -0.06 -7.90
C LEU A 450 6.00 -0.15 -7.18
N VAL A 451 7.09 -0.04 -7.93
CA VAL A 451 8.41 0.24 -7.37
C VAL A 451 8.91 1.53 -8.00
N ASN A 452 9.29 2.49 -7.14
CA ASN A 452 9.73 3.81 -7.55
C ASN A 452 8.73 4.58 -8.45
N GLY A 453 7.43 4.30 -8.30
CA GLY A 453 6.37 4.96 -9.06
C GLY A 453 6.07 4.35 -10.43
N VAL A 454 6.64 3.18 -10.76
CA VAL A 454 6.31 2.43 -11.97
C VAL A 454 5.68 1.10 -11.58
N ALA A 455 4.59 0.72 -12.24
CA ALA A 455 3.92 -0.56 -12.03
C ALA A 455 4.75 -1.69 -12.65
N TYR A 456 4.95 -2.79 -11.90
CA TYR A 456 5.72 -3.97 -12.34
C TYR A 456 7.02 -3.65 -13.12
N PRO A 457 7.95 -2.86 -12.57
CA PRO A 457 9.13 -2.47 -13.32
C PRO A 457 10.16 -3.60 -13.41
N TYR A 458 11.06 -3.52 -14.39
CA TYR A 458 12.27 -4.34 -14.45
C TYR A 458 13.53 -3.53 -14.15
N LEU A 459 14.59 -4.19 -13.68
CA LEU A 459 15.91 -3.59 -13.48
C LEU A 459 16.97 -4.54 -14.06
N GLU A 460 17.71 -4.06 -15.06
CA GLU A 460 18.90 -4.75 -15.54
C GLU A 460 20.06 -4.54 -14.56
N VAL A 461 20.71 -5.64 -14.17
CA VAL A 461 21.85 -5.65 -13.25
C VAL A 461 23.01 -6.41 -13.84
N GLU A 462 24.22 -5.99 -13.48
CA GLU A 462 25.44 -6.73 -13.77
C GLU A 462 25.64 -7.87 -12.73
N PRO A 463 26.41 -8.93 -13.05
CA PRO A 463 26.69 -10.02 -12.12
C PRO A 463 27.68 -9.59 -11.02
N ARG A 464 27.22 -8.74 -10.09
CA ARG A 464 27.97 -8.21 -8.94
C ARG A 464 27.04 -7.87 -7.77
N ALA A 465 27.62 -7.39 -6.68
CA ALA A 465 26.86 -6.91 -5.54
C ALA A 465 26.24 -5.52 -5.78
N TYR A 466 24.99 -5.36 -5.35
CA TYR A 466 24.25 -4.10 -5.31
C TYR A 466 23.68 -3.86 -3.91
N ARG A 467 23.55 -2.57 -3.53
CA ARG A 467 22.93 -2.15 -2.28
C ARG A 467 21.55 -1.56 -2.56
N PHE A 468 20.52 -2.08 -1.89
CA PHE A 468 19.14 -1.64 -2.02
C PHE A 468 18.63 -1.04 -0.70
N ARG A 469 18.08 0.17 -0.76
CA ARG A 469 17.38 0.81 0.36
C ARG A 469 15.88 0.65 0.16
N ILE A 470 15.31 -0.38 0.78
CA ILE A 470 13.92 -0.76 0.63
C ILE A 470 13.06 0.05 1.61
N LEU A 471 11.95 0.59 1.13
CA LEU A 471 10.89 1.21 1.92
C LEU A 471 9.56 0.55 1.55
N ASN A 472 8.85 0.01 2.55
CA ASN A 472 7.44 -0.31 2.40
C ASN A 472 6.62 0.99 2.55
N ALA A 473 6.16 1.56 1.44
CA ALA A 473 5.29 2.74 1.38
C ALA A 473 3.87 2.38 0.89
N CYS A 474 3.48 1.11 1.05
CA CYS A 474 2.07 0.70 1.03
C CYS A 474 1.32 1.35 2.20
N LEU A 475 -0.01 1.42 2.10
CA LEU A 475 -0.81 1.91 3.22
C LEU A 475 -0.92 0.85 4.32
N ASP A 476 -1.45 -0.32 3.97
CA ASP A 476 -1.77 -1.39 4.93
C ASP A 476 -1.08 -2.73 4.59
N ARG A 477 -0.53 -2.87 3.38
CA ARG A 477 0.09 -4.13 2.92
C ARG A 477 1.44 -4.39 3.61
N GLY A 478 1.54 -5.52 4.30
CA GLY A 478 2.82 -6.12 4.68
C GLY A 478 3.51 -6.77 3.47
N LEU A 479 4.84 -6.84 3.50
CA LEU A 479 5.65 -7.43 2.43
C LEU A 479 6.53 -8.54 3.01
N ASN A 480 6.60 -9.70 2.36
CA ASN A 480 7.56 -10.76 2.64
C ASN A 480 8.41 -10.98 1.39
N LEU A 481 9.48 -10.20 1.29
CA LEU A 481 10.28 -10.10 0.07
C LEU A 481 11.29 -11.25 -0.06
N GLN A 482 11.34 -11.83 -1.24
CA GLN A 482 12.14 -12.99 -1.61
C GLN A 482 12.66 -12.85 -3.05
N LEU A 483 13.75 -13.53 -3.40
CA LEU A 483 14.26 -13.61 -4.78
C LEU A 483 14.18 -15.05 -5.31
N TYR A 484 13.53 -15.21 -6.46
CA TYR A 484 13.46 -16.48 -7.18
C TYR A 484 13.86 -16.28 -8.64
N ARG A 485 14.44 -17.32 -9.26
CA ARG A 485 14.53 -17.39 -10.72
C ARG A 485 13.12 -17.52 -11.29
N ALA A 486 12.86 -16.81 -12.38
CA ALA A 486 11.62 -16.96 -13.14
C ALA A 486 11.48 -18.39 -13.69
N ALA A 487 10.25 -18.79 -14.00
CA ALA A 487 9.97 -20.08 -14.62
C ALA A 487 10.53 -20.18 -16.04
N SER A 488 10.65 -19.04 -16.72
CA SER A 488 11.32 -18.92 -18.01
C SER A 488 12.23 -17.69 -18.06
N ASP A 489 13.35 -17.80 -18.77
CA ASP A 489 14.23 -16.67 -19.10
C ASP A 489 13.87 -16.07 -20.48
N ALA A 490 12.82 -16.57 -21.14
CA ALA A 490 12.37 -16.05 -22.43
C ALA A 490 11.73 -14.65 -22.28
N PRO A 491 11.59 -13.89 -23.38
CA PRO A 491 10.81 -12.66 -23.35
C PRO A 491 9.32 -12.94 -23.07
N MET A 492 8.73 -12.18 -22.15
CA MET A 492 7.29 -12.31 -21.82
C MET A 492 6.40 -11.76 -22.94
N TRP A 493 6.82 -10.66 -23.59
CA TRP A 493 6.04 -9.94 -24.60
C TRP A 493 6.87 -9.75 -25.86
N ASP A 494 6.21 -9.63 -27.02
CA ASP A 494 6.84 -9.11 -28.23
C ASP A 494 6.73 -7.57 -28.33
N ASP A 495 7.26 -7.02 -29.43
CA ASP A 495 7.27 -5.57 -29.70
C ASP A 495 5.86 -5.02 -29.96
N GLU A 496 4.96 -5.85 -30.50
CA GLU A 496 3.56 -5.54 -30.74
C GLU A 496 2.70 -5.61 -29.45
N GLY A 497 3.21 -6.28 -28.42
CA GLY A 497 2.61 -6.41 -27.10
C GLY A 497 1.76 -7.65 -26.89
N ASP A 498 1.86 -8.64 -27.77
CA ASP A 498 1.28 -9.97 -27.58
C ASP A 498 2.09 -10.76 -26.53
N LEU A 499 1.40 -11.63 -25.80
CA LEU A 499 2.00 -12.50 -24.78
C LEU A 499 2.70 -13.68 -25.45
N LEU A 500 4.03 -13.77 -25.31
CA LEU A 500 4.85 -14.85 -25.86
C LEU A 500 5.00 -16.02 -24.89
N ASP A 501 5.36 -15.71 -23.64
CA ASP A 501 5.62 -16.70 -22.60
C ASP A 501 5.12 -16.18 -21.25
N ALA A 502 4.03 -16.77 -20.76
CA ALA A 502 3.45 -16.41 -19.47
C ALA A 502 4.38 -16.75 -18.28
N ASP A 503 5.25 -17.75 -18.44
CA ASP A 503 6.16 -18.22 -17.38
C ASP A 503 7.36 -17.29 -17.18
N ALA A 504 7.66 -16.41 -18.15
CA ALA A 504 8.80 -15.48 -18.10
C ALA A 504 8.71 -14.43 -16.98
N GLY A 505 7.51 -14.17 -16.47
CA GLY A 505 7.25 -13.21 -15.41
C GLY A 505 6.84 -13.84 -14.08
N GLU A 506 6.88 -15.17 -13.96
CA GLU A 506 6.29 -15.88 -12.83
C GLU A 506 7.31 -16.73 -12.07
N VAL A 507 7.09 -16.87 -10.77
CA VAL A 507 7.88 -17.77 -9.92
C VAL A 507 7.34 -19.20 -10.09
N PRO A 508 8.20 -20.21 -10.31
CA PRO A 508 7.76 -21.61 -10.32
C PRO A 508 7.10 -21.97 -9.00
N MET A 509 5.86 -22.45 -9.05
CA MET A 509 5.09 -22.86 -7.87
C MET A 509 5.03 -24.38 -7.73
N VAL A 510 4.97 -24.86 -6.49
CA VAL A 510 4.80 -26.28 -6.15
C VAL A 510 3.71 -26.44 -5.08
N PRO A 511 2.97 -27.57 -5.03
CA PRO A 511 1.89 -27.75 -4.05
C PRO A 511 2.38 -27.54 -2.62
N ALA A 512 1.62 -26.91 -1.71
CA ALA A 512 2.06 -26.73 -0.32
C ALA A 512 1.94 -28.03 0.50
N ALA A 513 2.76 -29.04 0.18
CA ALA A 513 2.74 -30.36 0.79
C ALA A 513 4.14 -30.89 1.11
N ARG A 514 4.22 -31.85 2.04
CA ARG A 514 5.48 -32.54 2.33
C ARG A 514 5.88 -33.40 1.12
N ALA A 515 7.11 -33.23 0.65
CA ALA A 515 7.67 -34.02 -0.43
C ALA A 515 9.17 -34.27 -0.21
N PRO A 516 9.75 -35.38 -0.73
CA PRO A 516 11.18 -35.63 -0.68
C PRO A 516 11.98 -34.48 -1.31
N GLY A 517 13.07 -34.07 -0.68
CA GLY A 517 13.93 -32.99 -1.18
C GLY A 517 13.45 -31.57 -0.85
N ARG A 518 12.31 -31.40 -0.17
CA ARG A 518 11.91 -30.08 0.35
C ARG A 518 12.62 -29.73 1.66
N PRO A 519 12.97 -28.44 1.88
CA PRO A 519 13.39 -27.96 3.19
C PRO A 519 12.37 -28.31 4.28
N VAL A 520 12.85 -28.65 5.47
CA VAL A 520 11.99 -29.08 6.60
C VAL A 520 11.06 -27.96 7.06
N ASP A 521 11.50 -26.71 6.88
CA ASP A 521 10.82 -25.47 7.25
C ASP A 521 9.96 -24.89 6.10
N TRP A 522 9.87 -25.57 4.96
CA TRP A 522 9.00 -25.17 3.86
C TRP A 522 7.52 -25.43 4.19
N PRO A 523 6.59 -24.50 3.89
CA PRO A 523 5.18 -24.69 4.23
C PRO A 523 4.58 -25.94 3.56
N ALA A 524 3.75 -26.64 4.34
CA ALA A 524 3.05 -27.87 3.95
C ALA A 524 1.58 -27.84 4.43
N ASP A 525 0.98 -26.65 4.42
CA ASP A 525 -0.36 -26.37 4.93
C ASP A 525 -1.49 -26.60 3.91
N GLY A 526 -1.15 -27.00 2.69
CA GLY A 526 -2.11 -27.29 1.62
C GLY A 526 -2.80 -26.06 1.04
N ARG A 527 -2.23 -24.85 1.22
CA ARG A 527 -2.80 -23.63 0.64
C ARG A 527 -2.95 -23.72 -0.88
N ASP A 528 -4.03 -23.13 -1.38
CA ASP A 528 -4.29 -23.01 -2.81
C ASP A 528 -3.21 -22.15 -3.49
N GLY A 529 -2.90 -22.44 -4.76
CA GLY A 529 -1.77 -21.84 -5.48
C GLY A 529 -0.38 -22.36 -5.08
N GLY A 530 -0.27 -23.06 -3.94
CA GLY A 530 0.97 -23.68 -3.48
C GLY A 530 1.97 -22.67 -2.89
N VAL A 531 3.25 -22.99 -3.03
CA VAL A 531 4.38 -22.17 -2.55
C VAL A 531 5.48 -22.16 -3.61
N PRO A 532 6.36 -21.14 -3.64
CA PRO A 532 7.53 -21.14 -4.51
C PRO A 532 8.32 -22.46 -4.47
N ASP A 533 8.84 -22.89 -5.61
CA ASP A 533 9.73 -24.03 -5.70
C ASP A 533 11.08 -23.69 -5.04
N PRO A 534 11.50 -24.40 -3.97
CA PRO A 534 12.78 -24.12 -3.32
C PRO A 534 13.98 -24.27 -4.27
N ARG A 535 13.84 -25.03 -5.36
CA ARG A 535 14.90 -25.19 -6.38
C ARG A 535 15.10 -23.93 -7.22
N ALA A 536 14.07 -23.08 -7.32
CA ALA A 536 14.11 -21.82 -8.03
C ALA A 536 14.69 -20.68 -7.16
N ALA A 537 15.07 -20.93 -5.90
CA ALA A 537 15.63 -19.90 -5.03
C ALA A 537 16.78 -19.16 -5.72
N GLY A 538 16.68 -17.83 -5.72
CA GLY A 538 17.71 -16.90 -6.18
C GLY A 538 18.71 -16.58 -5.07
N PRO A 539 19.50 -15.51 -5.24
CA PRO A 539 20.42 -15.01 -4.22
C PRO A 539 19.72 -14.71 -2.90
N GLU A 540 20.45 -14.89 -1.79
CA GLU A 540 19.98 -14.51 -0.46
C GLU A 540 20.05 -12.98 -0.28
N LEU A 541 19.14 -12.43 0.52
CA LEU A 541 19.17 -11.02 0.90
C LEU A 541 20.09 -10.87 2.11
N ILE A 542 21.10 -9.99 2.04
CA ILE A 542 21.97 -9.71 3.18
C ILE A 542 21.56 -8.37 3.79
N GLN A 543 20.74 -8.40 4.85
CA GLN A 543 20.33 -7.19 5.53
C GLN A 543 21.48 -6.61 6.35
N ILE A 544 21.83 -5.36 6.08
CA ILE A 544 22.89 -4.62 6.75
C ILE A 544 22.36 -3.44 7.56
N GLY A 545 21.09 -3.07 7.40
CA GLY A 545 20.46 -1.96 8.12
C GLY A 545 18.94 -2.04 8.16
N ASN A 546 18.36 -1.21 9.02
CA ASN A 546 16.92 -1.07 9.21
C ASN A 546 16.55 0.42 9.36
N ASP A 547 15.35 0.69 9.89
CA ASP A 547 14.86 2.00 10.32
C ASP A 547 15.87 2.86 11.10
N GLY A 548 16.72 2.21 11.88
CA GLY A 548 17.75 2.74 12.75
C GLY A 548 19.09 3.06 12.07
N GLY A 549 19.28 2.65 10.82
CA GLY A 549 20.57 2.63 10.15
C GLY A 549 21.22 1.25 10.17
N LEU A 550 22.55 1.19 10.10
CA LEU A 550 23.29 -0.07 10.05
C LEU A 550 23.03 -0.96 11.27
N LEU A 551 22.86 -2.25 11.03
CA LEU A 551 22.81 -3.30 12.04
C LEU A 551 24.19 -3.50 12.68
N PRO A 552 24.25 -4.03 13.92
CA PRO A 552 25.53 -4.37 14.54
C PRO A 552 26.30 -5.47 13.80
N ALA A 553 25.61 -6.27 12.98
CA ALA A 553 26.19 -7.26 12.09
C ALA A 553 25.23 -7.53 10.90
N PRO A 554 25.76 -7.90 9.72
CA PRO A 554 24.93 -8.33 8.60
C PRO A 554 24.13 -9.59 8.96
N VAL A 555 22.89 -9.66 8.47
CA VAL A 555 21.99 -10.80 8.64
C VAL A 555 21.67 -11.38 7.28
N VAL A 556 22.01 -12.64 7.07
CA VAL A 556 21.64 -13.37 5.85
C VAL A 556 20.19 -13.85 5.98
N ILE A 557 19.34 -13.40 5.08
CA ILE A 557 17.93 -13.73 4.98
C ILE A 557 17.76 -14.70 3.80
N ARG A 558 17.38 -15.93 4.14
CA ARG A 558 17.14 -16.98 3.14
C ARG A 558 15.77 -16.79 2.51
N ASN A 559 15.67 -17.10 1.21
CA ASN A 559 14.38 -17.17 0.52
C ASN A 559 13.52 -18.26 1.16
N ARG A 560 12.35 -17.86 1.66
CA ARG A 560 11.41 -18.74 2.35
C ARG A 560 9.99 -18.18 2.24
N PRO A 561 9.01 -19.00 1.80
CA PRO A 561 7.63 -18.61 1.75
C PRO A 561 7.07 -18.35 3.14
N ILE A 562 6.05 -17.48 3.23
CA ILE A 562 5.42 -17.19 4.52
C ILE A 562 4.81 -18.47 5.12
N GLY A 563 5.03 -18.69 6.41
CA GLY A 563 4.58 -19.83 7.18
C GLY A 563 3.78 -19.40 8.42
N TYR A 564 2.87 -20.27 8.85
CA TYR A 564 2.04 -20.04 10.02
C TYR A 564 2.13 -21.19 11.02
N ARG A 565 1.94 -20.83 12.29
CA ARG A 565 1.81 -21.83 13.35
C ARG A 565 0.43 -22.46 13.33
N TYR A 566 0.33 -23.76 13.04
CA TYR A 566 -0.96 -24.47 13.03
C TYR A 566 -1.24 -25.32 14.28
N ASP A 567 -0.37 -25.30 15.30
CA ASP A 567 -0.65 -25.99 16.56
C ASP A 567 -1.78 -25.31 17.32
N ARG A 568 -2.96 -25.93 17.34
CA ARG A 568 -4.17 -25.43 18.02
C ARG A 568 -4.04 -25.34 19.54
N ARG A 569 -3.00 -25.93 20.14
CA ARG A 569 -2.72 -25.80 21.58
C ARG A 569 -1.81 -24.63 21.90
N ASP A 570 -1.16 -24.06 20.88
CA ASP A 570 -0.32 -22.89 21.04
C ASP A 570 -1.21 -21.62 21.07
N PRO A 571 -1.09 -20.74 22.08
CA PRO A 571 -1.82 -19.48 22.11
C PRO A 571 -1.50 -18.54 20.93
N THR A 572 -0.42 -18.78 20.20
CA THR A 572 -0.02 -18.02 19.00
C THR A 572 -0.35 -18.75 17.69
N VAL A 573 -1.34 -19.66 17.71
CA VAL A 573 -1.85 -20.29 16.47
C VAL A 573 -2.21 -19.22 15.44
N LEU A 574 -1.89 -19.47 14.17
CA LEU A 574 -1.99 -18.56 13.02
C LEU A 574 -1.08 -17.33 13.05
N ASN A 575 -0.19 -17.18 14.04
CA ASN A 575 0.90 -16.22 13.90
C ASN A 575 1.88 -16.69 12.82
N VAL A 576 2.48 -15.72 12.14
CA VAL A 576 3.60 -15.96 11.22
C VAL A 576 4.75 -16.58 12.01
N ASP A 577 5.26 -17.72 11.54
CA ASP A 577 6.38 -18.46 12.15
C ASP A 577 7.51 -18.81 11.15
N GLY A 578 7.32 -18.43 9.89
CA GLY A 578 8.33 -18.51 8.84
C GLY A 578 8.18 -17.36 7.86
N HIS A 579 9.26 -16.67 7.57
CA HIS A 579 9.30 -15.58 6.59
C HIS A 579 10.74 -15.33 6.13
N ALA A 580 10.89 -14.59 5.03
CA ALA A 580 12.14 -14.01 4.58
C ALA A 580 12.24 -12.57 5.09
N LEU A 581 12.28 -11.56 4.20
CA LEU A 581 12.29 -10.16 4.59
C LEU A 581 10.85 -9.65 4.80
N LEU A 582 10.35 -9.78 6.03
CA LEU A 582 9.03 -9.27 6.42
C LEU A 582 9.11 -7.77 6.79
N LEU A 583 8.29 -6.94 6.16
CA LEU A 583 8.22 -5.49 6.36
C LEU A 583 6.76 -5.03 6.46
N ALA A 584 6.41 -4.38 7.57
CA ALA A 584 5.16 -3.64 7.72
C ALA A 584 5.23 -2.26 7.03
N PRO A 585 4.08 -1.63 6.74
CA PRO A 585 4.03 -0.26 6.23
C PRO A 585 4.89 0.72 7.06
N GLY A 586 5.73 1.49 6.37
CA GLY A 586 6.64 2.47 6.96
C GLY A 586 8.01 1.93 7.37
N GLU A 587 8.21 0.61 7.42
CA GLU A 587 9.52 0.00 7.73
C GLU A 587 10.48 0.10 6.54
N ARG A 588 11.77 0.19 6.87
CA ARG A 588 12.89 0.25 5.92
C ARG A 588 13.85 -0.90 6.17
N ALA A 589 14.43 -1.41 5.08
CA ALA A 589 15.54 -2.35 5.11
C ALA A 589 16.66 -1.87 4.19
N ASP A 590 17.89 -2.05 4.63
CA ASP A 590 19.09 -1.85 3.80
C ASP A 590 19.72 -3.21 3.54
N VAL A 591 19.76 -3.60 2.28
CA VAL A 591 20.04 -4.97 1.86
C VAL A 591 21.09 -4.98 0.76
N VAL A 592 22.07 -5.88 0.87
CA VAL A 592 23.00 -6.21 -0.19
C VAL A 592 22.55 -7.51 -0.86
N VAL A 593 22.58 -7.52 -2.19
CA VAL A 593 22.31 -8.71 -3.01
C VAL A 593 23.48 -8.92 -3.96
N ASP A 594 24.03 -10.13 -3.98
CA ASP A 594 25.12 -10.51 -4.88
C ASP A 594 24.61 -11.31 -6.08
N PHE A 595 24.45 -10.62 -7.22
CA PHE A 595 23.99 -11.23 -8.46
C PHE A 595 25.09 -12.01 -9.20
N SER A 596 26.35 -11.98 -8.76
CA SER A 596 27.40 -12.82 -9.34
C SER A 596 27.18 -14.31 -9.11
N THR A 597 26.29 -14.65 -8.16
CA THR A 597 25.89 -16.01 -7.82
C THR A 597 24.91 -16.63 -8.81
N VAL A 598 24.40 -15.84 -9.77
CA VAL A 598 23.42 -16.27 -10.77
C VAL A 598 24.05 -16.24 -12.16
N PRO A 599 23.77 -17.22 -13.04
CA PRO A 599 24.24 -17.17 -14.42
C PRO A 599 23.80 -15.88 -15.15
N PRO A 600 24.70 -15.23 -15.90
CA PRO A 600 24.31 -14.11 -16.76
C PRO A 600 23.20 -14.48 -17.74
N GLY A 601 22.21 -13.60 -17.90
CA GLY A 601 21.04 -13.82 -18.75
C GLY A 601 19.84 -14.43 -18.02
N SER A 602 19.97 -14.81 -16.75
CA SER A 602 18.82 -15.26 -15.96
C SER A 602 17.91 -14.10 -15.53
N THR A 603 16.61 -14.39 -15.44
CA THR A 603 15.59 -13.50 -14.90
C THR A 603 15.32 -13.84 -13.44
N LEU A 604 15.31 -12.81 -12.58
CA LEU A 604 14.98 -12.92 -11.16
C LEU A 604 13.74 -12.10 -10.85
N ILE A 605 12.84 -12.68 -10.06
CA ILE A 605 11.62 -12.04 -9.57
C ILE A 605 11.79 -11.68 -8.10
N LEU A 606 11.65 -10.40 -7.78
CA LEU A 606 11.44 -9.94 -6.40
C LEU A 606 9.98 -10.25 -6.03
N TYR A 607 9.81 -11.35 -5.31
CA TYR A 607 8.52 -11.95 -5.01
C TYR A 607 8.03 -11.54 -3.62
N ASN A 608 6.72 -11.34 -3.48
CA ASN A 608 6.04 -11.06 -2.22
C ASN A 608 4.86 -12.01 -2.04
N ASP A 609 4.91 -12.89 -1.03
CA ASP A 609 3.78 -13.74 -0.62
C ASP A 609 3.22 -13.37 0.76
N CYS A 610 3.53 -12.17 1.26
CA CYS A 610 2.85 -11.70 2.48
C CYS A 610 1.36 -11.54 2.16
N PRO A 611 0.48 -12.18 2.96
CA PRO A 611 -0.93 -12.10 2.71
C PRO A 611 -1.45 -10.69 3.01
N ALA A 612 -2.62 -10.37 2.47
CA ALA A 612 -3.41 -9.23 2.89
C ALA A 612 -4.80 -9.68 3.40
N PRO A 613 -5.23 -9.27 4.61
CA PRO A 613 -4.48 -8.54 5.65
C PRO A 613 -3.60 -9.47 6.50
N LEU A 614 -2.33 -9.17 6.76
CA LEU A 614 -1.46 -10.02 7.61
C LEU A 614 -1.96 -10.10 9.09
N PRO A 615 -2.10 -11.29 9.71
CA PRO A 615 -1.80 -12.64 9.22
C PRO A 615 -3.00 -13.36 8.56
N GLY A 616 -4.15 -12.71 8.44
CA GLY A 616 -5.27 -13.20 7.65
C GLY A 616 -4.90 -13.43 6.18
N PHE A 617 -5.46 -14.48 5.60
CA PHE A 617 -5.31 -14.78 4.18
C PHE A 617 -6.68 -14.63 3.53
N ASP A 618 -6.89 -13.53 2.84
CA ASP A 618 -8.05 -13.36 1.98
C ASP A 618 -7.57 -13.13 0.54
N PRO A 619 -7.70 -14.16 -0.32
CA PRO A 619 -7.09 -14.16 -1.65
C PRO A 619 -7.59 -12.97 -2.49
N ARG A 620 -8.76 -12.40 -2.19
CA ARG A 620 -9.32 -11.25 -2.92
C ARG A 620 -8.48 -9.98 -2.78
N TYR A 621 -7.56 -9.93 -1.82
CA TYR A 621 -6.65 -8.80 -1.63
C TYR A 621 -5.26 -9.04 -2.16
N ASP A 622 -4.92 -10.25 -2.62
CA ASP A 622 -3.54 -10.56 -2.98
C ASP A 622 -3.20 -10.09 -4.39
N CYS A 623 -2.12 -9.30 -4.49
CA CYS A 623 -1.61 -8.74 -5.73
C CYS A 623 -0.98 -9.79 -6.67
N LEU A 624 -0.81 -11.03 -6.19
CA LEU A 624 -0.22 -12.14 -6.94
C LEU A 624 -1.23 -12.88 -7.82
N LEU A 625 -2.54 -12.64 -7.65
CA LEU A 625 -3.54 -13.23 -8.53
C LEU A 625 -3.58 -12.60 -9.92
N TYR A 626 -2.70 -11.67 -10.27
CA TYR A 626 -2.46 -11.36 -11.68
C TYR A 626 -1.59 -12.41 -12.35
N THR A 627 -1.80 -13.69 -12.09
CA THR A 627 -1.40 -14.72 -13.05
C THR A 627 -2.40 -14.65 -14.20
N THR A 628 -1.97 -15.07 -15.37
CA THR A 628 -2.87 -15.44 -16.47
C THR A 628 -4.01 -16.37 -16.04
N ASP A 629 -3.90 -17.00 -14.86
CA ASP A 629 -4.79 -18.03 -14.37
C ASP A 629 -5.88 -17.52 -13.42
N ALA A 630 -5.85 -16.29 -12.89
CA ALA A 630 -6.96 -15.85 -12.03
C ALA A 630 -8.22 -15.42 -12.80
N ALA A 631 -8.14 -15.37 -14.14
CA ALA A 631 -9.34 -15.43 -14.96
C ALA A 631 -9.93 -16.86 -14.98
N ASP A 632 -9.13 -17.90 -14.74
CA ASP A 632 -9.58 -19.30 -14.79
C ASP A 632 -10.33 -19.76 -13.53
N GLU A 633 -10.20 -19.07 -12.38
CA GLU A 633 -11.02 -19.37 -11.20
C GLU A 633 -12.48 -18.91 -11.34
N LEU A 634 -12.80 -18.07 -12.33
CA LEU A 634 -14.17 -17.70 -12.67
C LEU A 634 -14.76 -18.46 -13.88
N THR A 635 -14.00 -19.38 -14.51
CA THR A 635 -14.46 -20.15 -15.68
C THR A 635 -14.08 -21.63 -15.73
N ARG A 636 -13.68 -22.27 -14.63
CA ARG A 636 -13.64 -23.75 -14.58
C ARG A 636 -15.05 -24.34 -14.52
N VAL A 637 -15.70 -24.39 -15.68
CA VAL A 637 -16.76 -25.36 -15.94
C VAL A 637 -16.09 -26.74 -15.97
N ASP A 638 -16.47 -27.59 -15.02
CA ASP A 638 -16.17 -29.02 -15.02
C ASP A 638 -16.60 -29.61 -16.38
N LEU A 639 -15.64 -29.91 -17.26
CA LEU A 639 -15.87 -30.86 -18.34
C LEU A 639 -15.43 -32.24 -17.85
N GLY A 640 -16.30 -32.83 -17.02
CA GLY A 640 -16.28 -34.26 -16.74
C GLY A 640 -16.68 -35.03 -18.00
N GLY A 641 -15.75 -35.85 -18.49
CA GLY A 641 -15.91 -36.81 -19.58
C GLY A 641 -14.67 -37.68 -19.73
#